data_AF-C2KU53-F1
#
_entry.id   AF-C2KU53-F1
#
_cell.length_a   1.000
_cell.length_b   1.000
_cell.length_c   1.000
_cell.angle_alpha   90.00
_cell.angle_beta   90.00
_cell.angle_gamma   90.00
#
_symmetry.space_group_name_H-M   'P 1'
#
loop_
_entity.id
_entity.type
_entity.pdbx_description
1 polymer ?
#
loop_
_entity_poly.entity_id
_entity_poly.type
_entity_poly.pdbx_seq_one_letter_code
_entity_poly.pdbx_strand_id
1 'polypeptide(L)'
;MMENLKFQNEFFLDEVIEGFYVPGLMKRAWAAELQLLSLLDSICKKKQISYFLDCGALLGAVRHKGFIPWDDDLDISMSRKDFRILESCIEKELPEEIGFYYVGRDRETASSMAAIGMKSPCIDPEKQACFHQFPFYVGLDIRILEDVLEEDREETRQEIFYFLASLLKAVEEEKNSDYNYLYQKWEKEILAVRRKISQFLQQSHKLSPLLFPKDGKSFVGEIYYAMDSLYSCVDSMDTEYVAWGPDYALRRKGKMKREWYFGEKDRQISFYGQRYSVPSDLEAVLEVQYGEYSIPRQNLGGHLYPFYKKSEEYFHKSLGENDPYRYFFLEEDLRENKRKNLRCILLESFEALEQAWKGILDKEIIKEELKLLCQKSQEDALAIGNAIETRGNCSSVSILEKYCTLLFELYEILNEASFLQESDSVKDLSKGEREKQFFDLLQAKTQQILKTIQEAKEQFKEDWKVRVVFLVYSYARFEKSFAREFHKIQEAGNMEVFLLPVPYGFKNVKAELRERLYEGTLFQEKYQILDYESINLQSLQADIIVTTTAFDHVNPVFSLDPFYDTKNLKSFTPNLIYYPDFSVNRAREGEDKALYNQRYYMPLPGIAHCDFSIFSTEDIAAGYLQYWKENIFSKANRSSCERELEKKFLSLDHFKRISQDKAKETDPVVKLISAIVK
;
A
#
# COMPACT_ATOMS: atom_id res chain seq x y z
N MET A 1 23.36 -3.41 24.78
CA MET A 1 22.49 -3.27 23.60
C MET A 1 21.07 -3.13 24.10
N MET A 2 20.34 -2.12 23.63
CA MET A 2 18.91 -1.95 23.92
C MET A 2 18.15 -3.14 23.32
N GLU A 3 17.20 -3.70 24.07
CA GLU A 3 16.33 -4.75 23.51
C GLU A 3 15.27 -4.08 22.64
N ASN A 4 15.19 -4.48 21.37
CA ASN A 4 14.21 -3.95 20.45
C ASN A 4 12.82 -4.47 20.78
N LEU A 5 11.83 -3.59 20.68
CA LEU A 5 10.43 -3.95 20.73
C LEU A 5 10.11 -4.95 19.63
N LYS A 6 9.34 -5.98 19.98
CA LYS A 6 8.90 -6.98 19.03
C LYS A 6 7.53 -6.60 18.52
N PHE A 7 7.41 -6.53 17.20
CA PHE A 7 6.17 -6.31 16.50
C PHE A 7 5.78 -7.59 15.77
N GLN A 8 4.48 -7.81 15.60
CA GLN A 8 4.00 -8.80 14.65
C GLN A 8 4.30 -8.33 13.23
N ASN A 9 4.55 -9.25 12.30
CA ASN A 9 4.95 -8.95 10.93
C ASN A 9 3.91 -8.06 10.22
N GLU A 10 2.64 -8.32 10.48
CA GLU A 10 1.49 -7.60 9.92
C GLU A 10 1.52 -6.09 10.24
N PHE A 11 2.17 -5.69 11.34
CA PHE A 11 2.30 -4.28 11.72
C PHE A 11 3.02 -3.45 10.64
N PHE A 12 4.02 -4.02 9.97
CA PHE A 12 4.84 -3.33 8.98
C PHE A 12 4.25 -3.34 7.57
N LEU A 13 3.16 -4.06 7.36
CA LEU A 13 2.49 -4.10 6.07
C LEU A 13 1.72 -2.80 5.81
N ASP A 14 1.60 -2.42 4.54
CA ASP A 14 0.73 -1.31 4.15
C ASP A 14 -0.71 -1.61 4.56
N GLU A 15 -1.43 -0.60 5.06
CA GLU A 15 -2.78 -0.76 5.58
C GLU A 15 -3.66 0.44 5.24
N VAL A 16 -4.96 0.20 5.07
CA VAL A 16 -5.97 1.26 5.01
C VAL A 16 -6.76 1.29 6.31
N ILE A 17 -6.68 2.42 7.02
CA ILE A 17 -7.38 2.66 8.29
C ILE A 17 -8.31 3.85 8.08
N GLU A 18 -9.62 3.65 8.30
CA GLU A 18 -10.65 4.69 8.10
C GLU A 18 -10.57 5.40 6.72
N GLY A 19 -10.24 4.64 5.68
CA GLY A 19 -10.11 5.17 4.32
C GLY A 19 -8.80 5.93 4.05
N PHE A 20 -7.88 5.99 5.01
CA PHE A 20 -6.55 6.58 4.86
C PHE A 20 -5.48 5.50 4.62
N TYR A 21 -4.66 5.67 3.58
CA TYR A 21 -3.56 4.75 3.28
C TYR A 21 -2.35 5.05 4.17
N VAL A 22 -1.97 4.10 5.02
CA VAL A 22 -0.77 4.15 5.86
C VAL A 22 0.31 3.28 5.23
N PRO A 23 1.38 3.87 4.66
CA PRO A 23 2.46 3.11 4.05
C PRO A 23 3.29 2.38 5.11
N GLY A 24 3.89 1.24 4.76
CA GLY A 24 4.80 0.50 5.63
C GLY A 24 5.98 1.36 6.11
N LEU A 25 6.41 2.35 5.32
CA LEU A 25 7.44 3.29 5.74
C LEU A 25 7.00 4.17 6.93
N MET A 26 5.72 4.57 6.97
CA MET A 26 5.15 5.25 8.14
C MET A 26 5.06 4.29 9.33
N LYS A 27 4.69 3.02 9.10
CA LYS A 27 4.72 2.00 10.16
C LYS A 27 6.13 1.84 10.75
N ARG A 28 7.20 1.94 9.95
CA ARG A 28 8.58 1.97 10.48
C ARG A 28 8.88 3.20 11.32
N ALA A 29 8.39 4.38 10.91
CA ALA A 29 8.50 5.60 11.72
C ALA A 29 7.84 5.39 13.08
N TRP A 30 6.57 4.94 13.09
CA TRP A 30 5.82 4.61 14.29
C TRP A 30 6.52 3.56 15.19
N ALA A 31 7.10 2.51 14.60
CA ALA A 31 7.87 1.52 15.37
C ALA A 31 9.10 2.15 16.04
N ALA A 32 9.82 3.03 15.32
CA ALA A 32 10.97 3.72 15.87
C ALA A 32 10.59 4.71 16.98
N GLU A 33 9.45 5.40 16.87
CA GLU A 33 8.90 6.26 17.93
C GLU A 33 8.48 5.46 19.15
N LEU A 34 7.82 4.32 18.95
CA LEU A 34 7.47 3.39 20.02
C LEU A 34 8.70 2.85 20.74
N GLN A 35 9.79 2.60 19.99
CA GLN A 35 11.07 2.20 20.58
C GLN A 35 11.65 3.30 21.47
N LEU A 36 11.61 4.56 21.02
CA LEU A 36 12.02 5.72 21.83
C LEU A 36 11.13 5.88 23.08
N LEU A 37 9.80 5.73 22.93
CA LEU A 37 8.85 5.81 24.04
C LEU A 37 9.09 4.71 25.08
N SER A 38 9.32 3.47 24.64
CA SER A 38 9.61 2.35 25.54
C SER A 38 10.93 2.54 26.30
N LEU A 39 11.96 3.07 25.62
CA LEU A 39 13.21 3.45 26.26
C LEU A 39 12.96 4.53 27.33
N LEU A 40 12.26 5.61 26.98
CA LEU A 40 11.98 6.70 27.92
C LEU A 40 11.14 6.21 29.11
N ASP A 41 10.11 5.41 28.87
CA ASP A 41 9.27 4.80 29.91
C ASP A 41 10.12 4.00 30.91
N SER A 42 11.06 3.19 30.41
CA SER A 42 11.97 2.42 31.27
C SER A 42 12.87 3.32 32.14
N ILE A 43 13.37 4.42 31.58
CA ILE A 43 14.18 5.42 32.29
C ILE A 43 13.33 6.12 33.34
N CYS A 44 12.13 6.57 32.97
CA CYS A 44 11.20 7.25 33.87
C CYS A 44 10.82 6.36 35.05
N LYS A 45 10.47 5.08 34.81
CA LYS A 45 10.19 4.10 35.87
C LYS A 45 11.37 3.90 36.81
N LYS A 46 12.59 3.74 36.26
CA LYS A 46 13.82 3.59 37.05
C LYS A 46 14.11 4.81 37.93
N LYS A 47 13.80 6.01 37.44
CA LYS A 47 14.08 7.29 38.11
C LYS A 47 12.90 7.84 38.91
N GLN A 48 11.75 7.15 38.90
CA GLN A 48 10.50 7.60 39.51
C GLN A 48 10.04 8.96 38.99
N ILE A 49 10.17 9.16 37.67
CA ILE A 49 9.75 10.36 36.95
C ILE A 49 8.37 10.10 36.36
N SER A 50 7.43 11.00 36.59
CA SER A 50 6.11 10.93 35.96
C SER A 50 6.13 11.59 34.58
N TYR A 51 5.55 10.89 33.60
CA TYR A 51 5.28 11.40 32.26
C TYR A 51 3.91 10.90 31.80
N PHE A 52 3.34 11.52 30.77
CA PHE A 52 2.03 11.17 30.24
C PHE A 52 2.06 11.21 28.71
N LEU A 53 1.39 10.28 28.03
CA LEU A 53 1.05 10.50 26.62
C LEU A 53 0.25 11.80 26.51
N ASP A 54 0.53 12.58 25.47
CA ASP A 54 -0.11 13.86 25.24
C ASP A 54 -0.57 13.99 23.79
N CYS A 55 -1.42 14.99 23.51
CA CYS A 55 -1.81 15.42 22.17
C CYS A 55 -2.22 14.26 21.23
N GLY A 56 -1.62 14.17 20.04
CA GLY A 56 -1.94 13.17 19.02
C GLY A 56 -1.77 11.74 19.53
N ALA A 57 -0.72 11.49 20.32
CA ALA A 57 -0.45 10.19 20.92
C ALA A 57 -1.52 9.77 21.94
N LEU A 58 -1.94 10.68 22.83
CA LEU A 58 -3.02 10.40 23.79
C LEU A 58 -4.35 10.16 23.07
N LEU A 59 -4.70 11.02 22.11
CA LEU A 59 -5.92 10.90 21.32
C LEU A 59 -5.94 9.59 20.52
N GLY A 60 -4.82 9.23 19.89
CA GLY A 60 -4.63 7.97 19.19
C GLY A 60 -4.85 6.77 20.09
N ALA A 61 -4.19 6.74 21.25
CA ALA A 61 -4.32 5.65 22.22
C ALA A 61 -5.78 5.46 22.68
N VAL A 62 -6.51 6.56 22.90
CA VAL A 62 -7.91 6.51 23.34
C VAL A 62 -8.85 6.09 22.21
N ARG A 63 -8.75 6.74 21.05
CA ARG A 63 -9.70 6.58 19.93
C ARG A 63 -9.38 5.40 19.02
N HIS A 64 -8.12 5.26 18.60
CA HIS A 64 -7.68 4.27 17.61
C HIS A 64 -6.97 3.05 18.22
N LYS A 65 -6.69 3.07 19.53
CA LYS A 65 -5.89 2.05 20.24
C LYS A 65 -4.46 1.92 19.67
N GLY A 66 -3.97 2.99 19.07
CA GLY A 66 -2.72 3.08 18.31
C GLY A 66 -2.60 4.48 17.72
N PHE A 67 -1.73 4.67 16.73
CA PHE A 67 -1.58 5.98 16.09
C PHE A 67 -2.87 6.37 15.37
N ILE A 68 -3.11 7.68 15.30
CA ILE A 68 -4.09 8.24 14.37
C ILE A 68 -3.52 8.04 12.94
N PRO A 69 -4.29 7.58 11.94
CA PRO A 69 -3.72 7.19 10.64
C PRO A 69 -2.97 8.31 9.90
N TRP A 70 -3.39 9.56 10.09
CA TRP A 70 -2.83 10.76 9.47
C TRP A 70 -1.93 11.56 10.42
N ASP A 71 -1.39 10.90 11.44
CA ASP A 71 -0.49 11.44 12.45
C ASP A 71 0.84 10.69 12.37
N ASP A 72 1.92 11.41 12.57
CA ASP A 72 3.26 10.96 12.25
C ASP A 72 4.29 11.27 13.35
N ASP A 73 3.89 11.90 14.45
CA ASP A 73 4.74 12.16 15.59
C ASP A 73 4.19 11.52 16.89
N LEU A 74 5.05 11.46 17.90
CA LEU A 74 4.69 11.00 19.24
C LEU A 74 5.02 12.08 20.26
N ASP A 75 3.99 12.58 20.93
CA ASP A 75 4.10 13.55 22.02
C ASP A 75 3.96 12.88 23.40
N ILE A 76 4.81 13.28 24.33
CA ILE A 76 4.58 13.10 25.76
C ILE A 76 4.69 14.43 26.50
N SER A 77 4.15 14.46 27.71
CA SER A 77 4.31 15.58 28.63
C SER A 77 4.78 15.15 30.01
N MET A 78 5.46 16.06 30.71
CA MET A 78 5.88 15.87 32.10
C MET A 78 5.97 17.21 32.83
N SER A 79 5.91 17.19 34.17
CA SER A 79 6.07 18.40 34.97
C SER A 79 7.47 19.00 34.79
N ARG A 80 7.62 20.32 34.96
CA ARG A 80 8.94 20.97 35.01
C ARG A 80 9.87 20.30 36.03
N LYS A 81 9.35 19.94 37.21
CA LYS A 81 10.10 19.26 38.27
C LYS A 81 10.63 17.90 37.82
N ASP A 82 9.78 17.06 37.23
CA ASP A 82 10.16 15.76 36.68
C ASP A 82 11.16 15.90 35.53
N PHE A 83 10.94 16.90 34.67
CA PHE A 83 11.85 17.23 33.59
C PHE A 83 13.26 17.59 34.08
N ARG A 84 13.39 18.34 35.20
CA ARG A 84 14.71 18.63 35.79
C ARG A 84 15.42 17.36 36.29
N ILE A 85 14.67 16.40 36.83
CA ILE A 85 15.24 15.10 37.24
C ILE A 85 15.72 14.34 35.99
N LEU A 86 14.89 14.28 34.95
CA LEU A 86 15.24 13.66 33.68
C LEU A 86 16.51 14.29 33.10
N GLU A 87 16.51 15.62 32.95
CA GLU A 87 17.64 16.41 32.46
C GLU A 87 18.93 16.05 33.20
N SER A 88 18.89 15.90 34.53
CA SER A 88 20.11 15.62 35.33
C SER A 88 20.74 14.24 35.06
N CYS A 89 19.98 13.30 34.47
CA CYS A 89 20.38 11.89 34.42
C CYS A 89 20.32 11.25 33.03
N ILE A 90 19.54 11.79 32.09
CA ILE A 90 19.17 11.12 30.84
C ILE A 90 20.35 10.69 29.96
N GLU A 91 21.37 11.54 29.80
CA GLU A 91 22.52 11.23 28.93
C GLU A 91 23.28 9.96 29.33
N LYS A 92 23.27 9.61 30.62
CA LYS A 92 23.95 8.40 31.11
C LYS A 92 23.14 7.13 30.86
N GLU A 93 21.87 7.29 30.53
CA GLU A 93 20.91 6.19 30.32
C GLU A 93 20.62 5.96 28.83
N LEU A 94 20.96 6.92 27.95
CA LEU A 94 20.74 6.81 26.51
C LEU A 94 21.79 5.92 25.80
N PRO A 95 21.37 5.06 24.85
CA PRO A 95 22.26 4.38 23.92
C PRO A 95 23.10 5.33 23.06
N GLU A 96 24.12 4.80 22.39
CA GLU A 96 25.02 5.59 21.54
C GLU A 96 24.27 6.25 20.39
N GLU A 97 23.25 5.59 19.84
CA GLU A 97 22.49 6.02 18.68
C GLU A 97 21.47 7.13 18.97
N ILE A 98 21.16 7.39 20.25
CA ILE A 98 20.08 8.28 20.70
C ILE A 98 20.65 9.49 21.42
N GLY A 99 20.20 10.69 21.03
CA GLY A 99 20.54 11.97 21.63
C GLY A 99 19.41 12.55 22.46
N PHE A 100 19.77 13.43 23.39
CA PHE A 100 18.83 14.29 24.11
C PHE A 100 18.98 15.72 23.59
N TYR A 101 17.87 16.30 23.14
CA TYR A 101 17.82 17.63 22.54
C TYR A 101 16.98 18.54 23.42
N TYR A 102 17.62 19.53 24.02
CA TYR A 102 16.94 20.53 24.83
C TYR A 102 17.69 21.85 24.77
N VAL A 103 16.95 22.94 24.53
CA VAL A 103 17.54 24.26 24.38
C VAL A 103 18.30 24.72 25.62
N GLY A 104 17.91 24.27 26.82
CA GLY A 104 18.61 24.59 28.07
C GLY A 104 20.03 24.02 28.15
N ARG A 105 20.33 22.95 27.40
CA ARG A 105 21.67 22.34 27.31
C ARG A 105 22.46 22.79 26.08
N ASP A 106 21.82 22.75 24.92
CA ASP A 106 22.44 23.10 23.65
C ASP A 106 21.54 24.06 22.87
N ARG A 107 22.08 25.25 22.58
CA ARG A 107 21.37 26.31 21.88
C ARG A 107 21.16 25.99 20.41
N GLU A 108 21.94 25.10 19.83
CA GLU A 108 21.78 24.71 18.43
C GLU A 108 20.51 23.89 18.20
N THR A 109 19.91 23.31 19.25
CA THR A 109 18.60 22.63 19.16
C THR A 109 17.47 23.57 18.73
N ALA A 110 17.55 24.85 19.13
CA ALA A 110 16.67 25.93 18.66
C ALA A 110 15.17 25.56 18.62
N SER A 111 14.68 24.94 19.70
CA SER A 111 13.29 24.51 19.84
C SER A 111 12.73 24.87 21.22
N SER A 112 11.42 25.07 21.29
CA SER A 112 10.68 25.24 22.55
C SER A 112 10.30 23.91 23.20
N MET A 113 10.53 22.78 22.53
CA MET A 113 10.30 21.44 23.05
C MET A 113 11.64 20.76 23.33
N ALA A 114 11.66 19.88 24.32
CA ALA A 114 12.74 18.92 24.47
C ALA A 114 12.39 17.66 23.68
N ALA A 115 13.39 16.84 23.32
CA ALA A 115 13.16 15.57 22.66
C ALA A 115 14.27 14.57 22.99
N ILE A 116 13.96 13.28 22.89
CA ILE A 116 14.97 12.26 22.61
C ILE A 116 14.81 11.79 21.18
N GLY A 117 15.91 11.48 20.49
CA GLY A 117 15.80 11.10 19.09
C GLY A 117 17.09 10.55 18.49
N MET A 118 17.00 10.10 17.25
CA MET A 118 18.11 9.54 16.49
C MET A 118 19.23 10.57 16.31
N LYS A 119 20.48 10.25 16.71
CA LYS A 119 21.62 11.18 16.53
C LYS A 119 21.92 11.50 15.07
N SER A 120 21.88 10.48 14.22
CA SER A 120 22.18 10.62 12.80
C SER A 120 21.41 9.59 11.99
N PRO A 121 20.60 10.01 11.00
CA PRO A 121 20.06 9.09 10.01
C PRO A 121 21.19 8.47 9.16
N CYS A 122 21.02 7.21 8.78
CA CYS A 122 21.93 6.52 7.86
C CYS A 122 21.24 5.34 7.15
N ILE A 123 21.95 4.76 6.18
CA ILE A 123 21.52 3.55 5.45
C ILE A 123 22.29 2.30 5.91
N ASP A 124 22.81 2.32 7.14
CA ASP A 124 23.49 1.18 7.75
C ASP A 124 22.44 0.29 8.46
N PRO A 125 22.21 -0.96 7.99
CA PRO A 125 21.21 -1.84 8.58
C PRO A 125 21.45 -2.15 10.06
N GLU A 126 22.71 -2.19 10.53
CA GLU A 126 23.01 -2.49 11.92
C GLU A 126 22.63 -1.32 12.82
N LYS A 127 23.01 -0.10 12.43
CA LYS A 127 22.62 1.12 13.15
C LYS A 127 21.11 1.35 13.13
N GLN A 128 20.48 1.06 11.98
CA GLN A 128 19.03 1.21 11.83
C GLN A 128 18.22 0.06 12.41
N ALA A 129 18.85 -0.99 12.94
CA ALA A 129 18.14 -2.00 13.71
C ALA A 129 17.48 -1.40 14.95
N CYS A 130 18.11 -0.42 15.60
CA CYS A 130 17.57 0.34 16.74
C CYS A 130 16.29 1.13 16.38
N PHE A 131 16.07 1.42 15.10
CA PHE A 131 14.96 2.23 14.61
C PHE A 131 14.11 1.46 13.59
N HIS A 132 14.03 0.13 13.72
CA HIS A 132 13.19 -0.73 12.88
C HIS A 132 13.39 -0.50 11.37
N GLN A 133 14.65 -0.28 10.95
CA GLN A 133 15.04 -0.01 9.57
C GLN A 133 14.42 1.27 8.97
N PHE A 134 14.04 2.23 9.80
CA PHE A 134 13.60 3.55 9.37
C PHE A 134 14.82 4.43 9.01
N PRO A 135 14.91 4.98 7.77
CA PRO A 135 16.11 5.69 7.31
C PRO A 135 16.23 7.14 7.77
N PHE A 136 15.13 7.77 8.19
CA PHE A 136 15.09 9.21 8.47
C PHE A 136 15.17 9.50 9.96
N TYR A 137 15.50 10.74 10.31
CA TYR A 137 15.53 11.18 11.71
C TYR A 137 14.16 10.93 12.35
N VAL A 138 14.14 10.38 13.56
CA VAL A 138 12.92 10.17 14.35
C VAL A 138 13.16 10.68 15.76
N GLY A 139 12.14 11.30 16.35
CA GLY A 139 12.20 11.88 17.69
C GLY A 139 10.92 11.60 18.47
N LEU A 140 11.05 11.66 19.79
CA LEU A 140 9.96 11.64 20.75
C LEU A 140 9.93 13.01 21.42
N ASP A 141 8.86 13.76 21.18
CA ASP A 141 8.72 15.12 21.69
C ASP A 141 8.29 15.11 23.16
N ILE A 142 8.96 15.96 23.94
CA ILE A 142 8.76 16.11 25.39
C ILE A 142 8.28 17.53 25.66
N ARG A 143 6.98 17.65 25.93
CA ARG A 143 6.33 18.89 26.35
C ARG A 143 6.46 19.08 27.85
N ILE A 144 6.99 20.24 28.24
CA ILE A 144 7.14 20.58 29.65
C ILE A 144 5.88 21.31 30.11
N LEU A 145 5.20 20.73 31.09
CA LEU A 145 4.05 21.32 31.78
C LEU A 145 4.55 22.27 32.85
N GLU A 146 4.24 23.55 32.67
CA GLU A 146 4.65 24.64 33.54
C GLU A 146 3.53 25.03 34.49
N ASP A 147 3.89 25.32 35.73
CA ASP A 147 3.00 25.96 36.68
C ASP A 147 2.52 27.33 36.18
N VAL A 148 1.21 27.53 36.22
CA VAL A 148 0.57 28.82 35.97
C VAL A 148 0.68 29.68 37.23
N LEU A 149 1.23 30.88 37.07
CA LEU A 149 1.38 31.88 38.12
C LEU A 149 0.09 32.72 38.28
N GLU A 150 0.12 33.65 39.25
CA GLU A 150 -0.88 34.72 39.35
C GLU A 150 -0.91 35.62 38.11
N GLU A 151 -2.08 36.19 37.82
CA GLU A 151 -2.40 36.87 36.55
C GLU A 151 -1.44 38.02 36.23
N ASP A 152 -1.03 38.82 37.21
CA ASP A 152 -0.11 39.95 37.02
C ASP A 152 1.29 39.50 36.56
N ARG A 153 1.77 38.40 37.14
CA ARG A 153 3.04 37.78 36.74
C ARG A 153 2.92 37.12 35.39
N GLU A 154 1.81 36.45 35.14
CA GLU A 154 1.51 35.87 33.85
C GLU A 154 1.46 36.95 32.76
N GLU A 155 0.78 38.09 32.96
CA GLU A 155 0.72 39.22 32.03
C GLU A 155 2.13 39.71 31.69
N THR A 156 2.96 39.89 32.73
CA THR A 156 4.37 40.27 32.55
C THR A 156 5.13 39.24 31.73
N ARG A 157 4.95 37.93 32.00
CA ARG A 157 5.57 36.85 31.22
C ARG A 157 5.14 36.90 29.76
N GLN A 158 3.85 37.09 29.50
CA GLN A 158 3.27 37.16 28.16
C GLN A 158 3.82 38.35 27.36
N GLU A 159 4.00 39.53 27.97
CA GLU A 159 4.66 40.66 27.32
C GLU A 159 6.09 40.33 26.85
N ILE A 160 6.86 39.64 27.70
CA ILE A 160 8.23 39.21 27.36
C ILE A 160 8.20 38.17 26.24
N PHE A 161 7.27 37.21 26.30
CA PHE A 161 7.06 36.22 25.25
C PHE A 161 6.68 36.85 23.91
N TYR A 162 5.79 37.85 23.88
CA TYR A 162 5.47 38.57 22.65
C TYR A 162 6.68 39.30 22.07
N PHE A 163 7.49 39.92 22.93
CA PHE A 163 8.73 40.55 22.49
C PHE A 163 9.69 39.53 21.87
N LEU A 164 9.93 38.41 22.55
CA LEU A 164 10.81 37.34 22.08
C LEU A 164 10.29 36.67 20.80
N ALA A 165 8.98 36.44 20.69
CA ALA A 165 8.37 35.88 19.49
C ALA A 165 8.44 36.84 18.30
N SER A 166 8.32 38.15 18.55
CA SER A 166 8.50 39.18 17.52
C SER A 166 9.96 39.22 17.04
N LEU A 167 10.92 39.12 17.95
CA LEU A 167 12.35 39.01 17.63
C LEU A 167 12.65 37.72 16.85
N LEU A 168 12.09 36.59 17.28
CA LEU A 168 12.23 35.30 16.60
C LEU A 168 11.79 35.42 15.14
N LYS A 169 10.58 35.95 14.92
CA LYS A 169 10.04 36.15 13.57
C LYS A 169 10.94 37.04 12.71
N ALA A 170 11.49 38.11 13.27
CA ALA A 170 12.39 39.01 12.55
C ALA A 170 13.73 38.33 12.20
N VAL A 171 14.22 37.44 13.06
CA VAL A 171 15.49 36.71 12.83
C VAL A 171 15.31 35.52 11.90
N GLU A 172 14.13 34.88 11.85
CA GLU A 172 13.88 33.72 10.98
C GLU A 172 14.14 34.01 9.50
N GLU A 173 13.87 35.23 9.04
CA GLU A 173 14.16 35.69 7.67
C GLU A 173 15.67 35.78 7.37
N GLU A 174 16.49 35.87 8.42
CA GLU A 174 17.95 36.03 8.38
C GLU A 174 18.67 34.91 9.14
N LYS A 175 18.03 33.75 9.32
CA LYS A 175 18.54 32.65 10.16
C LYS A 175 19.89 32.06 9.71
N ASN A 176 20.32 32.33 8.48
CA ASN A 176 21.61 31.91 7.93
C ASN A 176 22.72 32.95 8.17
N SER A 177 22.39 34.11 8.73
CA SER A 177 23.36 35.16 9.06
C SER A 177 24.24 34.75 10.23
N ASP A 178 25.47 35.27 10.24
CA ASP A 178 26.42 35.05 11.33
C ASP A 178 25.87 35.56 12.68
N TYR A 179 26.15 34.83 13.76
CA TYR A 179 25.70 35.17 15.10
C TYR A 179 26.15 36.57 15.53
N ASN A 180 27.41 36.96 15.27
CA ASN A 180 27.94 38.26 15.70
C ASN A 180 27.25 39.40 14.97
N TYR A 181 26.92 39.20 13.69
CA TYR A 181 26.15 40.17 12.93
C TYR A 181 24.76 40.38 13.54
N LEU A 182 24.03 39.28 13.82
CA LEU A 182 22.71 39.35 14.45
C LEU A 182 22.79 39.97 15.86
N TYR A 183 23.83 39.62 16.63
CA TYR A 183 24.08 40.20 17.95
C TYR A 183 24.26 41.72 17.90
N GLN A 184 25.07 42.23 16.97
CA GLN A 184 25.28 43.67 16.80
C GLN A 184 24.02 44.37 16.31
N LYS A 185 23.31 43.78 15.35
CA LYS A 185 22.07 44.33 14.79
C LYS A 185 20.99 44.50 15.84
N TRP A 186 20.83 43.51 16.72
CA TRP A 186 19.76 43.44 17.73
C TRP A 186 20.26 43.76 19.15
N GLU A 187 21.40 44.46 19.31
CA GLU A 187 22.03 44.70 20.61
C GLU A 187 21.09 45.40 21.61
N LYS A 188 20.28 46.36 21.12
CA LYS A 188 19.32 47.10 21.95
C LYS A 188 18.21 46.20 22.47
N GLU A 189 17.66 45.35 21.60
CA GLU A 189 16.62 44.38 21.91
C GLU A 189 17.14 43.33 22.89
N ILE A 190 18.37 42.84 22.70
CA ILE A 190 19.05 41.90 23.61
C ILE A 190 19.19 42.52 25.02
N LEU A 191 19.65 43.77 25.12
CA LEU A 191 19.75 44.48 26.40
C LEU A 191 18.39 44.65 27.08
N ALA A 192 17.36 44.98 26.29
CA ALA A 192 15.99 45.11 26.80
C ALA A 192 15.44 43.78 27.34
N VAL A 193 15.64 42.68 26.60
CA VAL A 193 15.25 41.31 26.99
C VAL A 193 15.95 40.89 28.27
N ARG A 194 17.28 41.02 28.33
CA ARG A 194 18.07 40.68 29.53
C ARG A 194 17.55 41.41 30.77
N ARG A 195 17.28 42.71 30.65
CA ARG A 195 16.73 43.50 31.76
C ARG A 195 15.35 43.02 32.18
N LYS A 196 14.44 42.81 31.23
CA LYS A 196 13.06 42.35 31.50
C LYS A 196 13.05 40.97 32.17
N ILE A 197 13.82 40.02 31.66
CA ILE A 197 13.93 38.67 32.24
C ILE A 197 14.54 38.73 33.65
N SER A 198 15.61 39.51 33.85
CA SER A 198 16.22 39.69 35.16
C SER A 198 15.23 40.27 36.18
N GLN A 199 14.48 41.31 35.80
CA GLN A 199 13.42 41.88 36.65
C GLN A 199 12.32 40.88 36.98
N PHE A 200 11.88 40.10 35.99
CA PHE A 200 10.86 39.07 36.18
C PHE A 200 11.32 37.97 37.15
N LEU A 201 12.56 37.47 37.00
CA LEU A 201 13.09 36.39 37.84
C LEU A 201 13.44 36.85 39.26
N GLN A 202 13.84 38.11 39.45
CA GLN A 202 14.10 38.70 40.76
C GLN A 202 12.87 38.65 41.69
N GLN A 203 11.65 38.77 41.14
CA GLN A 203 10.41 38.63 41.91
C GLN A 203 10.29 37.26 42.60
N SER A 204 10.95 36.23 42.07
CA SER A 204 10.99 34.88 42.64
C SER A 204 12.35 34.52 43.25
N HIS A 205 13.20 35.52 43.54
CA HIS A 205 14.55 35.32 44.08
C HIS A 205 15.43 34.39 43.21
N LYS A 206 15.17 34.35 41.90
CA LYS A 206 15.95 33.58 40.94
C LYS A 206 16.97 34.49 40.23
N LEU A 207 18.15 33.93 39.98
CA LEU A 207 19.17 34.61 39.20
C LEU A 207 18.87 34.47 37.71
N SER A 208 19.04 35.56 36.96
CA SER A 208 19.00 35.51 35.51
C SER A 208 20.19 34.70 34.98
N PRO A 209 19.98 33.74 34.06
CA PRO A 209 21.08 33.07 33.40
C PRO A 209 21.80 34.03 32.43
N LEU A 210 22.98 33.60 31.95
CA LEU A 210 23.67 34.27 30.85
C LEU A 210 22.87 34.06 29.56
N LEU A 211 22.29 35.15 29.04
CA LEU A 211 21.53 35.17 27.80
C LEU A 211 22.33 35.89 26.71
N PHE A 212 22.33 35.39 25.48
CA PHE A 212 23.02 35.98 24.32
C PHE A 212 24.51 36.26 24.58
N PRO A 213 25.35 35.28 24.94
CA PRO A 213 26.79 35.54 25.10
C PRO A 213 27.41 36.09 23.80
N LYS A 214 28.50 36.87 23.90
CA LYS A 214 29.13 37.49 22.70
C LYS A 214 29.66 36.44 21.72
N ASP A 215 30.09 35.30 22.24
CA ASP A 215 30.59 34.12 21.54
C ASP A 215 29.52 33.03 21.38
N GLY A 216 28.23 33.42 21.36
CA GLY A 216 27.13 32.48 21.15
C GLY A 216 27.15 31.81 19.78
N LYS A 217 26.53 30.63 19.71
CA LYS A 217 26.51 29.79 18.50
C LYS A 217 25.23 29.92 17.67
N SER A 218 24.09 30.04 18.34
CA SER A 218 22.77 30.05 17.70
C SER A 218 21.94 31.19 18.26
N PHE A 219 21.66 32.20 17.43
CA PHE A 219 20.89 33.38 17.86
C PHE A 219 19.43 33.00 18.12
N VAL A 220 18.86 32.19 17.22
CA VAL A 220 17.53 31.60 17.38
C VAL A 220 17.46 30.73 18.65
N GLY A 221 18.51 29.93 18.89
CA GLY A 221 18.67 29.15 20.12
C GLY A 221 18.65 29.97 21.40
N GLU A 222 19.34 31.12 21.40
CA GLU A 222 19.34 32.04 22.54
C GLU A 222 17.96 32.68 22.79
N ILE A 223 17.17 32.92 21.74
CA ILE A 223 15.78 33.39 21.90
C ILE A 223 14.93 32.31 22.59
N TYR A 224 15.00 31.06 22.14
CA TYR A 224 14.29 29.94 22.77
C TYR A 224 14.77 29.69 24.20
N TYR A 225 16.08 29.80 24.46
CA TYR A 225 16.60 29.70 25.82
C TYR A 225 16.12 30.83 26.73
N ALA A 226 16.02 32.06 26.21
CA ALA A 226 15.45 33.18 26.94
C ALA A 226 13.98 32.93 27.29
N MET A 227 13.20 32.33 26.37
CA MET A 227 11.82 31.90 26.64
C MET A 227 11.77 30.81 27.73
N ASP A 228 12.58 29.76 27.64
CA ASP A 228 12.63 28.67 28.63
C ASP A 228 13.09 29.15 30.01
N SER A 229 14.04 30.10 30.05
CA SER A 229 14.60 30.65 31.29
C SER A 229 13.55 31.33 32.18
N LEU A 230 12.47 31.86 31.59
CA LEU A 230 11.35 32.45 32.33
C LEU A 230 10.64 31.43 33.24
N TYR A 231 10.73 30.13 32.93
CA TYR A 231 10.12 29.07 33.74
C TYR A 231 11.00 28.59 34.89
N SER A 232 12.25 29.05 35.00
CA SER A 232 13.10 28.71 36.16
C SER A 232 12.52 29.21 37.50
N CYS A 233 11.58 30.16 37.48
CA CYS A 233 10.87 30.59 38.67
C CYS A 233 9.85 29.57 39.20
N VAL A 234 9.46 28.58 38.39
CA VAL A 234 8.48 27.55 38.75
C VAL A 234 9.08 26.14 38.91
N ASP A 235 10.40 25.97 38.86
CA ASP A 235 11.08 24.66 38.94
C ASP A 235 10.64 23.76 40.12
N SER A 236 10.13 24.35 41.20
CA SER A 236 9.76 23.66 42.44
C SER A 236 8.36 24.05 42.95
N MET A 237 7.50 24.56 42.07
CA MET A 237 6.12 24.92 42.42
C MET A 237 5.15 23.77 42.16
N ASP A 238 3.99 23.83 42.80
CA ASP A 238 2.87 22.90 42.62
C ASP A 238 1.55 23.70 42.68
N THR A 239 1.30 24.57 41.69
CA THR A 239 0.12 25.46 41.65
C THR A 239 -1.19 24.71 41.38
N GLU A 240 -2.33 25.40 41.26
CA GLU A 240 -3.60 24.74 40.91
C GLU A 240 -3.64 24.32 39.43
N TYR A 241 -2.99 25.08 38.56
CA TYR A 241 -3.05 24.90 37.10
C TYR A 241 -1.67 24.66 36.49
N VAL A 242 -1.64 23.84 35.44
CA VAL A 242 -0.49 23.68 34.55
C VAL A 242 -0.87 24.04 33.13
N ALA A 243 0.11 24.37 32.31
CA ALA A 243 -0.09 24.47 30.87
C ALA A 243 1.21 24.13 30.13
N TRP A 244 1.10 23.80 28.84
CA TRP A 244 2.30 23.78 28.00
C TRP A 244 2.81 25.21 27.82
N GLY A 245 4.02 25.47 28.32
CA GLY A 245 4.53 26.81 28.55
C GLY A 245 4.40 27.76 27.34
N PRO A 246 5.03 27.46 26.20
CA PRO A 246 5.06 28.37 25.04
C PRO A 246 3.67 28.81 24.55
N ASP A 247 2.72 27.87 24.40
CA ASP A 247 1.39 28.19 23.89
C ASP A 247 0.55 28.95 24.93
N TYR A 248 0.69 28.62 26.21
CA TYR A 248 0.01 29.36 27.28
C TYR A 248 0.56 30.78 27.43
N ALA A 249 1.88 30.96 27.44
CA ALA A 249 2.50 32.27 27.58
C ALA A 249 2.19 33.19 26.38
N LEU A 250 2.06 32.67 25.17
CA LEU A 250 1.73 33.47 23.98
C LEU A 250 0.23 33.67 23.76
N ARG A 251 -0.60 32.68 24.06
CA ARG A 251 -2.00 32.64 23.62
C ARG A 251 -3.02 32.42 24.74
N ARG A 252 -2.57 32.21 25.98
CA ARG A 252 -3.42 31.83 27.13
C ARG A 252 -4.26 30.57 26.90
N LYS A 253 -3.76 29.66 26.05
CA LYS A 253 -4.43 28.40 25.70
C LYS A 253 -3.87 27.22 26.48
N GLY A 254 -4.66 26.16 26.61
CA GLY A 254 -4.20 24.90 27.21
C GLY A 254 -3.95 24.95 28.72
N LYS A 255 -4.61 25.87 29.44
CA LYS A 255 -4.62 25.88 30.90
C LYS A 255 -5.44 24.69 31.41
N MET A 256 -4.78 23.80 32.15
CA MET A 256 -5.32 22.55 32.66
C MET A 256 -5.22 22.52 34.18
N LYS A 257 -6.13 21.82 34.85
CA LYS A 257 -5.96 21.58 36.29
C LYS A 257 -4.82 20.60 36.53
N ARG A 258 -4.03 20.83 37.59
CA ARG A 258 -2.96 19.91 38.01
C ARG A 258 -3.46 18.50 38.26
N GLU A 259 -4.59 18.39 38.95
CA GLU A 259 -5.20 17.12 39.34
C GLU A 259 -5.57 16.23 38.14
N TRP A 260 -5.76 16.81 36.94
CA TRP A 260 -6.02 16.05 35.73
C TRP A 260 -4.82 15.24 35.26
N TYR A 261 -3.60 15.68 35.57
CA TYR A 261 -2.38 14.93 35.27
C TYR A 261 -1.89 14.13 36.47
N PHE A 262 -1.91 14.73 37.66
CA PHE A 262 -1.20 14.22 38.85
C PHE A 262 -2.14 13.72 39.97
N GLY A 263 -3.41 13.46 39.67
CA GLY A 263 -4.42 13.01 40.63
C GLY A 263 -4.31 11.53 40.99
N GLU A 264 -4.98 10.66 40.23
CA GLU A 264 -4.80 9.21 40.32
C GLU A 264 -3.44 8.82 39.77
N LYS A 265 -2.61 8.20 40.62
CA LYS A 265 -1.29 7.70 40.22
C LYS A 265 -1.44 6.46 39.34
N ASP A 266 -0.55 6.33 38.36
CA ASP A 266 -0.37 5.14 37.54
C ASP A 266 -1.53 4.80 36.57
N ARG A 267 -2.37 5.77 36.19
CA ARG A 267 -3.35 5.57 35.10
C ARG A 267 -2.59 5.27 33.80
N GLN A 268 -2.92 4.14 33.17
CA GLN A 268 -2.25 3.66 31.96
C GLN A 268 -3.24 3.16 30.90
N ILE A 269 -2.90 3.35 29.64
CA ILE A 269 -3.66 2.84 28.49
C ILE A 269 -2.79 1.93 27.61
N SER A 270 -3.44 1.00 26.89
CA SER A 270 -2.78 0.18 25.87
C SER A 270 -2.49 1.01 24.61
N PHE A 271 -1.27 0.91 24.10
CA PHE A 271 -0.82 1.50 22.83
C PHE A 271 0.09 0.47 22.14
N TYR A 272 -0.41 -0.16 21.06
CA TYR A 272 0.21 -1.32 20.39
C TYR A 272 0.65 -2.45 21.35
N GLY A 273 -0.23 -2.80 22.30
CA GLY A 273 -0.01 -3.92 23.24
C GLY A 273 0.87 -3.59 24.45
N GLN A 274 1.52 -2.43 24.48
CA GLN A 274 2.23 -1.92 25.65
C GLN A 274 1.38 -0.95 26.45
N ARG A 275 1.65 -0.82 27.75
CA ARG A 275 0.93 0.10 28.65
C ARG A 275 1.79 1.31 29.00
N TYR A 276 1.28 2.49 28.69
CA TYR A 276 1.96 3.76 28.97
C TYR A 276 1.09 4.67 29.83
N SER A 277 1.75 5.52 30.60
CA SER A 277 1.13 6.49 31.50
C SER A 277 0.32 7.53 30.73
N VAL A 278 -0.85 7.87 31.24
CA VAL A 278 -1.75 8.89 30.70
C VAL A 278 -2.26 9.78 31.83
N PRO A 279 -2.76 11.00 31.53
CA PRO A 279 -3.31 11.87 32.56
C PRO A 279 -4.41 11.16 33.37
N SER A 280 -4.48 11.42 34.68
CA SER A 280 -5.51 10.89 35.57
C SER A 280 -6.94 11.17 35.09
N ASP A 281 -7.18 12.35 34.51
CA ASP A 281 -8.44 12.75 33.87
C ASP A 281 -8.16 13.07 32.39
N LEU A 282 -7.85 12.02 31.62
CA LEU A 282 -7.54 12.16 30.20
C LEU A 282 -8.73 12.71 29.40
N GLU A 283 -9.95 12.49 29.87
CA GLU A 283 -11.16 12.94 29.19
C GLU A 283 -11.24 14.47 29.24
N ALA A 284 -11.01 15.08 30.40
CA ALA A 284 -10.93 16.54 30.53
C ALA A 284 -9.77 17.15 29.74
N VAL A 285 -8.60 16.49 29.74
CA VAL A 285 -7.44 16.94 28.94
C VAL A 285 -7.77 16.96 27.45
N LEU A 286 -8.35 15.88 26.92
CA LEU A 286 -8.74 15.78 25.52
C LEU A 286 -9.86 16.75 25.14
N GLU A 287 -10.83 16.99 26.03
CA GLU A 287 -11.91 17.96 25.80
C GLU A 287 -11.34 19.39 25.67
N VAL A 288 -10.38 19.78 26.51
CA VAL A 288 -9.74 21.10 26.40
C VAL A 288 -8.86 21.21 25.16
N GLN A 289 -8.17 20.14 24.77
CA GLN A 289 -7.29 20.14 23.58
C GLN A 289 -8.07 20.13 22.25
N TYR A 290 -9.14 19.35 22.17
CA TYR A 290 -9.79 19.01 20.90
C TYR A 290 -11.30 19.23 20.87
N GLY A 291 -11.95 19.49 22.01
CA GLY A 291 -13.41 19.56 22.14
C GLY A 291 -14.04 18.19 21.92
N GLU A 292 -14.87 18.06 20.89
CA GLU A 292 -15.49 16.78 20.51
C GLU A 292 -14.49 15.88 19.77
N TYR A 293 -13.64 15.17 20.54
CA TYR A 293 -12.52 14.38 20.01
C TYR A 293 -12.89 12.96 19.54
N SER A 294 -14.10 12.50 19.84
CA SER A 294 -14.61 11.19 19.39
C SER A 294 -14.80 11.12 17.88
N ILE A 295 -15.01 12.25 17.21
CA ILE A 295 -15.19 12.33 15.75
C ILE A 295 -13.83 12.48 15.05
N PRO A 296 -13.44 11.56 14.16
CA PRO A 296 -12.21 11.68 13.40
C PRO A 296 -12.23 12.86 12.42
N ARG A 297 -11.11 13.59 12.32
CA ARG A 297 -10.91 14.72 11.39
C ARG A 297 -9.54 14.60 10.72
N GLN A 298 -9.52 14.22 9.44
CA GLN A 298 -8.30 13.77 8.75
C GLN A 298 -7.31 14.87 8.35
N ASN A 299 -7.79 16.09 8.11
CA ASN A 299 -6.96 17.19 7.59
C ASN A 299 -6.69 18.29 8.62
N LEU A 300 -6.70 17.93 9.90
CA LEU A 300 -6.19 18.80 10.96
C LEU A 300 -4.75 18.43 11.30
N GLY A 301 -4.02 19.38 11.88
CA GLY A 301 -2.63 19.21 12.28
C GLY A 301 -1.89 20.55 12.31
N GLY A 302 -0.95 20.69 13.24
CA GLY A 302 -0.15 21.91 13.40
C GLY A 302 1.19 21.89 12.64
N HIS A 303 1.58 20.75 12.08
CA HIS A 303 2.86 20.52 11.42
C HIS A 303 2.70 19.92 10.03
N LEU A 304 3.81 19.89 9.29
CA LEU A 304 3.88 19.23 7.99
C LEU A 304 3.82 17.71 8.20
N TYR A 305 3.04 17.04 7.35
CA TYR A 305 2.97 15.59 7.30
C TYR A 305 3.52 15.08 5.97
N PRO A 306 4.30 13.98 6.00
CA PRO A 306 4.98 13.44 7.16
C PRO A 306 6.17 14.35 7.53
N PHE A 307 6.67 14.25 8.75
CA PHE A 307 7.79 15.01 9.27
C PHE A 307 9.05 14.76 8.42
N TYR A 308 9.17 13.56 7.86
CA TYR A 308 10.30 13.13 7.03
C TYR A 308 10.18 13.50 5.55
N LYS A 309 9.11 14.19 5.13
CA LYS A 309 8.82 14.50 3.72
C LYS A 309 10.01 15.06 2.96
N LYS A 310 10.66 16.10 3.51
CA LYS A 310 11.81 16.75 2.86
C LYS A 310 13.01 15.80 2.76
N SER A 311 13.29 15.04 3.82
CA SER A 311 14.40 14.09 3.85
C SER A 311 14.22 12.98 2.81
N GLU A 312 12.99 12.48 2.67
CA GLU A 312 12.64 11.48 1.66
C GLU A 312 12.78 12.05 0.23
N GLU A 313 12.29 13.27 -0.02
CA GLU A 313 12.46 13.95 -1.32
C GLU A 313 13.94 14.12 -1.69
N TYR A 314 14.79 14.54 -0.75
CA TYR A 314 16.23 14.64 -0.97
C TYR A 314 16.88 13.27 -1.20
N PHE A 315 16.46 12.26 -0.46
CA PHE A 315 16.97 10.90 -0.59
C PHE A 315 16.71 10.34 -2.00
N HIS A 316 15.46 10.38 -2.46
CA HIS A 316 15.13 9.94 -3.82
C HIS A 316 15.83 10.77 -4.90
N LYS A 317 15.94 12.09 -4.71
CA LYS A 317 16.67 12.95 -5.63
C LYS A 317 18.16 12.59 -5.71
N SER A 318 18.76 12.14 -4.61
CA SER A 318 20.17 11.73 -4.57
C SER A 318 20.43 10.40 -5.28
N LEU A 319 19.44 9.50 -5.31
CA LEU A 319 19.55 8.20 -5.97
C LEU A 319 19.31 8.28 -7.49
N GLY A 320 18.48 9.24 -7.94
CA GLY A 320 18.18 9.42 -9.36
C GLY A 320 17.54 8.18 -9.97
N GLU A 321 17.95 7.79 -11.17
CA GLU A 321 17.40 6.62 -11.89
C GLU A 321 17.75 5.26 -11.25
N ASN A 322 18.70 5.23 -10.31
CA ASN A 322 19.09 4.01 -9.58
C ASN A 322 18.28 3.80 -8.29
N ASP A 323 17.20 4.56 -8.09
CA ASP A 323 16.39 4.50 -6.89
C ASP A 323 15.59 3.18 -6.82
N PRO A 324 15.93 2.24 -5.91
CA PRO A 324 15.26 0.95 -5.85
C PRO A 324 13.86 1.03 -5.22
N TYR A 325 13.48 2.19 -4.71
CA TYR A 325 12.20 2.44 -4.04
C TYR A 325 11.18 3.15 -4.93
N ARG A 326 11.54 3.40 -6.19
CA ARG A 326 10.68 4.07 -7.15
C ARG A 326 10.59 3.28 -8.43
N TYR A 327 9.39 3.31 -9.00
CA TYR A 327 9.15 2.78 -10.32
C TYR A 327 9.49 3.83 -11.38
N PHE A 328 10.36 3.47 -12.32
CA PHE A 328 10.68 4.26 -13.50
C PHE A 328 9.94 3.69 -14.71
N PHE A 329 8.85 4.36 -15.08
CA PHE A 329 7.98 3.94 -16.15
C PHE A 329 8.66 3.99 -17.53
N LEU A 330 8.58 2.89 -18.29
CA LEU A 330 8.90 2.86 -19.71
C LEU A 330 7.62 2.64 -20.53
N GLU A 331 7.48 3.33 -21.66
CA GLU A 331 6.31 3.14 -22.56
C GLU A 331 6.12 1.68 -22.99
N GLU A 332 7.23 0.94 -23.07
CA GLU A 332 7.28 -0.49 -23.37
C GLU A 332 6.52 -1.35 -22.36
N ASP A 333 6.42 -0.90 -21.10
CA ASP A 333 5.72 -1.62 -20.05
C ASP A 333 4.20 -1.65 -20.27
N LEU A 334 3.66 -0.68 -21.04
CA LEU A 334 2.25 -0.67 -21.46
C LEU A 334 1.99 -1.41 -22.78
N ARG A 335 3.03 -1.84 -23.53
CA ARG A 335 2.81 -2.49 -24.82
C ARG A 335 2.05 -3.80 -24.64
N GLU A 336 0.93 -3.92 -25.35
CA GLU A 336 0.14 -5.14 -25.36
C GLU A 336 0.89 -6.25 -26.09
N ASN A 337 1.21 -7.31 -25.36
CA ASN A 337 1.80 -8.53 -25.91
C ASN A 337 0.80 -9.65 -25.71
N LYS A 338 0.10 -10.05 -26.79
CA LYS A 338 -0.86 -11.15 -26.75
C LYS A 338 -0.13 -12.45 -26.44
N ARG A 339 -0.35 -12.96 -25.24
CA ARG A 339 0.14 -14.26 -24.78
C ARG A 339 -0.97 -15.28 -24.89
N LYS A 340 -0.61 -16.53 -25.17
CA LYS A 340 -1.54 -17.66 -25.27
C LYS A 340 -0.99 -18.82 -24.47
N ASN A 341 -1.86 -19.50 -23.74
CA ASN A 341 -1.57 -20.81 -23.18
C ASN A 341 -2.07 -21.89 -24.16
N LEU A 342 -1.80 -23.15 -23.84
CA LEU A 342 -2.22 -24.30 -24.65
C LEU A 342 -3.74 -24.34 -24.83
N ARG A 343 -4.51 -24.00 -23.78
CA ARG A 343 -5.98 -23.96 -23.86
C ARG A 343 -6.47 -22.96 -24.92
N CYS A 344 -5.94 -21.75 -24.95
CA CYS A 344 -6.25 -20.74 -25.97
C CYS A 344 -5.92 -21.25 -27.37
N ILE A 345 -4.74 -21.86 -27.56
CA ILE A 345 -4.29 -22.41 -28.84
C ILE A 345 -5.26 -23.50 -29.33
N LEU A 346 -5.71 -24.39 -28.44
CA LEU A 346 -6.68 -25.43 -28.77
C LEU A 346 -8.06 -24.85 -29.14
N LEU A 347 -8.56 -23.85 -28.41
CA LEU A 347 -9.83 -23.17 -28.76
C LEU A 347 -9.77 -22.53 -30.14
N GLU A 348 -8.67 -21.86 -30.47
CA GLU A 348 -8.46 -21.28 -31.79
C GLU A 348 -8.39 -22.35 -32.88
N SER A 349 -7.82 -23.52 -32.57
CA SER A 349 -7.77 -24.66 -33.49
C SER A 349 -9.18 -25.22 -33.77
N PHE A 350 -10.02 -25.36 -32.73
CA PHE A 350 -11.44 -25.70 -32.89
C PHE A 350 -12.17 -24.67 -33.76
N GLU A 351 -11.95 -23.37 -33.51
CA GLU A 351 -12.58 -22.29 -34.28
C GLU A 351 -12.15 -22.29 -35.73
N ALA A 352 -10.87 -22.54 -36.02
CA ALA A 352 -10.37 -22.66 -37.38
C ALA A 352 -11.08 -23.81 -38.13
N LEU A 353 -11.26 -24.96 -37.48
CA LEU A 353 -12.02 -26.08 -38.04
C LEU A 353 -13.49 -25.72 -38.27
N GLU A 354 -14.16 -25.12 -37.28
CA GLU A 354 -15.55 -24.66 -37.42
C GLU A 354 -15.73 -23.72 -38.62
N GLN A 355 -14.84 -22.74 -38.78
CA GLN A 355 -14.90 -21.79 -39.88
C GLN A 355 -14.60 -22.44 -41.23
N ALA A 356 -13.65 -23.38 -41.30
CA ALA A 356 -13.33 -24.09 -42.52
C ALA A 356 -14.54 -24.90 -43.02
N TRP A 357 -15.21 -25.63 -42.13
CA TRP A 357 -16.39 -26.43 -42.48
C TRP A 357 -17.63 -25.57 -42.75
N LYS A 358 -17.81 -24.46 -42.04
CA LYS A 358 -18.88 -23.50 -42.32
C LYS A 358 -18.70 -22.86 -43.70
N GLY A 359 -17.48 -22.49 -44.07
CA GLY A 359 -17.18 -21.85 -45.36
C GLY A 359 -17.45 -22.73 -46.59
N ILE A 360 -17.51 -24.06 -46.43
CA ILE A 360 -17.92 -24.98 -47.50
C ILE A 360 -19.44 -24.97 -47.72
N LEU A 361 -20.24 -24.79 -46.66
CA LEU A 361 -21.70 -24.72 -46.79
C LEU A 361 -22.16 -23.48 -47.57
N ASP A 362 -21.32 -22.46 -47.66
CA ASP A 362 -21.61 -21.18 -48.30
C ASP A 362 -21.08 -21.08 -49.76
N LYS A 363 -20.48 -22.16 -50.30
CA LYS A 363 -19.82 -22.18 -51.63
C LYS A 363 -20.34 -23.32 -52.50
N GLU A 364 -20.11 -23.21 -53.82
CA GLU A 364 -20.23 -24.37 -54.72
C GLU A 364 -19.22 -25.44 -54.32
N ILE A 365 -19.71 -26.65 -54.09
CA ILE A 365 -18.93 -27.77 -53.56
C ILE A 365 -17.96 -28.29 -54.63
N ILE A 366 -16.67 -28.08 -54.44
CA ILE A 366 -15.61 -28.67 -55.27
C ILE A 366 -15.08 -29.94 -54.58
N LYS A 367 -15.20 -31.08 -55.27
CA LYS A 367 -14.89 -32.42 -54.76
C LYS A 367 -13.46 -32.55 -54.20
N GLU A 368 -12.47 -32.04 -54.93
CA GLU A 368 -11.06 -32.11 -54.51
C GLU A 368 -10.75 -31.21 -53.31
N GLU A 369 -11.43 -30.04 -53.20
CA GLU A 369 -11.29 -29.16 -52.03
C GLU A 369 -11.85 -29.83 -50.78
N LEU A 370 -13.00 -30.51 -50.89
CA LEU A 370 -13.57 -31.30 -49.80
C LEU A 370 -12.66 -32.43 -49.33
N LYS A 371 -12.02 -33.16 -50.25
CA LYS A 371 -11.07 -34.22 -49.91
C LYS A 371 -9.88 -33.68 -49.13
N LEU A 372 -9.30 -32.59 -49.61
CA LEU A 372 -8.19 -31.92 -48.94
C LEU A 372 -8.60 -31.41 -47.55
N LEU A 373 -9.80 -30.86 -47.42
CA LEU A 373 -10.33 -30.41 -46.14
C LEU A 373 -10.53 -31.56 -45.17
N CYS A 374 -11.03 -32.72 -45.61
CA CYS A 374 -11.16 -33.91 -44.77
C CYS A 374 -9.79 -34.34 -44.21
N GLN A 375 -8.78 -34.45 -45.06
CA GLN A 375 -7.42 -34.84 -44.66
C GLN A 375 -6.83 -33.87 -43.63
N LYS A 376 -6.84 -32.57 -43.95
CA LYS A 376 -6.32 -31.54 -43.04
C LYS A 376 -7.09 -31.51 -41.72
N SER A 377 -8.41 -31.59 -41.77
CA SER A 377 -9.24 -31.59 -40.56
C SER A 377 -8.98 -32.79 -39.68
N GLN A 378 -8.62 -33.94 -40.27
CA GLN A 378 -8.28 -35.14 -39.54
C GLN A 378 -6.92 -34.99 -38.83
N GLU A 379 -5.92 -34.42 -39.51
CA GLU A 379 -4.62 -34.08 -38.90
C GLU A 379 -4.79 -33.10 -37.73
N ASP A 380 -5.54 -32.02 -37.94
CA ASP A 380 -5.81 -31.00 -36.92
C ASP A 380 -6.58 -31.60 -35.72
N ALA A 381 -7.60 -32.43 -35.97
CA ALA A 381 -8.37 -33.09 -34.91
C ALA A 381 -7.51 -34.07 -34.10
N LEU A 382 -6.60 -34.81 -34.73
CA LEU A 382 -5.64 -35.68 -34.05
C LEU A 382 -4.67 -34.87 -33.18
N ALA A 383 -4.16 -33.74 -33.67
CA ALA A 383 -3.28 -32.87 -32.90
C ALA A 383 -3.99 -32.31 -31.66
N ILE A 384 -5.25 -31.86 -31.81
CA ILE A 384 -6.09 -31.40 -30.70
C ILE A 384 -6.33 -32.53 -29.70
N GLY A 385 -6.73 -33.72 -30.18
CA GLY A 385 -6.97 -34.90 -29.35
C GLY A 385 -5.76 -35.27 -28.50
N ASN A 386 -4.59 -35.44 -29.13
CA ASN A 386 -3.33 -35.77 -28.45
C ASN A 386 -2.95 -34.74 -27.37
N ALA A 387 -3.20 -33.45 -27.63
CA ALA A 387 -2.93 -32.41 -26.64
C ALA A 387 -3.86 -32.50 -25.43
N ILE A 388 -5.14 -32.84 -25.64
CA ILE A 388 -6.12 -33.02 -24.57
C ILE A 388 -5.81 -34.27 -23.73
N GLU A 389 -5.40 -35.37 -24.37
CA GLU A 389 -5.06 -36.64 -23.71
C GLU A 389 -3.93 -36.54 -22.68
N THR A 390 -3.08 -35.51 -22.78
CA THR A 390 -2.06 -35.23 -21.74
C THR A 390 -2.66 -35.02 -20.34
N ARG A 391 -3.98 -34.78 -20.26
CA ARG A 391 -4.76 -34.62 -19.01
C ARG A 391 -5.52 -35.87 -18.60
N GLY A 392 -5.38 -36.97 -19.33
CA GLY A 392 -6.13 -38.20 -19.15
C GLY A 392 -7.33 -38.32 -20.09
N ASN A 393 -8.25 -39.22 -19.74
CA ASN A 393 -9.39 -39.55 -20.60
C ASN A 393 -10.48 -38.46 -20.50
N CYS A 394 -10.60 -37.65 -21.54
CA CYS A 394 -11.60 -36.58 -21.67
C CYS A 394 -12.70 -36.96 -22.69
N SER A 395 -13.94 -36.57 -22.42
CA SER A 395 -15.08 -36.89 -23.29
C SER A 395 -14.99 -36.21 -24.65
N SER A 396 -14.35 -35.04 -24.73
CA SER A 396 -14.10 -34.31 -25.96
C SER A 396 -13.25 -35.13 -26.94
N VAL A 397 -12.31 -35.96 -26.45
CA VAL A 397 -11.49 -36.84 -27.29
C VAL A 397 -12.36 -37.87 -27.99
N SER A 398 -13.30 -38.50 -27.26
CA SER A 398 -14.25 -39.45 -27.86
C SER A 398 -15.18 -38.80 -28.90
N ILE A 399 -15.47 -37.51 -28.79
CA ILE A 399 -16.23 -36.77 -29.83
C ILE A 399 -15.33 -36.48 -31.03
N LEU A 400 -14.05 -36.14 -30.82
CA LEU A 400 -13.07 -35.97 -31.89
C LEU A 400 -12.82 -37.27 -32.67
N GLU A 401 -12.84 -38.43 -32.00
CA GLU A 401 -12.76 -39.74 -32.68
C GLU A 401 -13.96 -39.98 -33.62
N LYS A 402 -15.17 -39.63 -33.17
CA LYS A 402 -16.39 -39.66 -34.00
C LYS A 402 -16.28 -38.69 -35.17
N TYR A 403 -15.75 -37.49 -34.91
CA TYR A 403 -15.49 -36.49 -35.94
C TYR A 403 -14.53 -37.05 -37.02
N CYS A 404 -13.39 -37.62 -36.62
CA CYS A 404 -12.45 -38.28 -37.54
C CYS A 404 -13.10 -39.42 -38.33
N THR A 405 -13.99 -40.19 -37.71
CA THR A 405 -14.75 -41.25 -38.39
C THR A 405 -15.66 -40.67 -39.48
N LEU A 406 -16.38 -39.58 -39.19
CA LEU A 406 -17.23 -38.90 -40.17
C LEU A 406 -16.42 -38.29 -41.33
N LEU A 407 -15.23 -37.75 -41.04
CA LEU A 407 -14.32 -37.25 -42.07
C LEU A 407 -13.88 -38.37 -43.02
N PHE A 408 -13.53 -39.53 -42.46
CA PHE A 408 -13.13 -40.70 -43.24
C PHE A 408 -14.28 -41.23 -44.11
N GLU A 409 -15.49 -41.35 -43.55
CA GLU A 409 -16.67 -41.74 -44.32
C GLU A 409 -16.95 -40.79 -45.49
N LEU A 410 -16.85 -39.47 -45.26
CA LEU A 410 -17.03 -38.48 -46.33
C LEU A 410 -15.93 -38.61 -47.40
N TYR A 411 -14.69 -38.83 -46.99
CA TYR A 411 -13.58 -39.04 -47.91
C TYR A 411 -13.79 -40.27 -48.81
N GLU A 412 -14.26 -41.39 -48.25
CA GLU A 412 -14.59 -42.60 -49.01
C GLU A 412 -15.74 -42.38 -49.99
N ILE A 413 -16.83 -41.70 -49.57
CA ILE A 413 -17.94 -41.32 -50.46
C ILE A 413 -17.43 -40.48 -51.65
N LEU A 414 -16.50 -39.55 -51.40
CA LEU A 414 -15.89 -38.75 -52.45
C LEU A 414 -14.98 -39.60 -53.36
N ASN A 415 -14.32 -40.64 -52.87
CA ASN A 415 -13.56 -41.55 -53.72
C ASN A 415 -14.47 -42.43 -54.60
N GLU A 416 -15.52 -43.00 -54.02
CA GLU A 416 -16.49 -43.87 -54.71
C GLU A 416 -17.33 -43.11 -55.75
N ALA A 417 -17.63 -41.82 -55.53
CA ALA A 417 -18.34 -40.98 -56.49
C ALA A 417 -17.61 -40.81 -57.85
N SER A 418 -16.35 -41.23 -57.93
CA SER A 418 -15.58 -41.28 -59.18
C SER A 418 -16.02 -42.45 -60.07
N PHE A 419 -16.61 -43.51 -59.51
CA PHE A 419 -17.07 -44.71 -60.23
C PHE A 419 -18.49 -44.57 -60.83
N LEU A 420 -19.32 -43.66 -60.31
CA LEU A 420 -20.69 -43.45 -60.81
C LEU A 420 -20.75 -42.72 -62.17
N GLN A 421 -19.63 -42.22 -62.68
CA GLN A 421 -19.55 -41.65 -64.04
C GLN A 421 -19.42 -42.72 -65.14
N GLU A 422 -19.15 -43.99 -64.82
CA GLU A 422 -18.89 -45.04 -65.84
C GLU A 422 -19.83 -46.25 -65.84
N SER A 423 -20.72 -46.44 -64.85
CA SER A 423 -21.62 -47.61 -64.83
C SER A 423 -23.05 -47.28 -65.28
N ASP A 424 -23.31 -47.51 -66.56
CA ASP A 424 -24.58 -47.27 -67.26
C ASP A 424 -25.66 -48.35 -67.02
N SER A 425 -25.74 -48.94 -65.82
CA SER A 425 -26.62 -50.10 -65.60
C SER A 425 -27.26 -50.23 -64.23
N VAL A 426 -28.13 -49.29 -63.85
CA VAL A 426 -29.30 -49.59 -62.99
C VAL A 426 -30.49 -48.70 -63.39
N LYS A 427 -31.66 -49.32 -63.56
CA LYS A 427 -32.96 -48.70 -63.88
C LYS A 427 -33.52 -47.93 -62.68
N ASP A 428 -34.23 -46.83 -62.97
CA ASP A 428 -35.21 -46.07 -62.14
C ASP A 428 -34.91 -44.63 -61.68
N LEU A 429 -33.75 -44.02 -61.97
CA LEU A 429 -33.53 -42.59 -61.67
C LEU A 429 -32.83 -41.83 -62.81
N SER A 430 -33.35 -40.64 -63.13
CA SER A 430 -32.72 -39.74 -64.11
C SER A 430 -31.37 -39.21 -63.59
N LYS A 431 -30.45 -38.87 -64.49
CA LYS A 431 -29.09 -38.39 -64.12
C LYS A 431 -29.14 -37.21 -63.15
N GLY A 432 -30.07 -36.27 -63.34
CA GLY A 432 -30.26 -35.11 -62.48
C GLY A 432 -30.81 -35.44 -61.09
N GLU A 433 -31.59 -36.51 -60.92
CA GLU A 433 -32.08 -36.95 -59.61
C GLU A 433 -30.96 -37.63 -58.80
N ARG A 434 -30.07 -38.38 -59.45
CA ARG A 434 -28.88 -38.97 -58.82
C ARG A 434 -27.88 -37.92 -58.36
N GLU A 435 -27.63 -36.90 -59.19
CA GLU A 435 -26.77 -35.77 -58.82
C GLU A 435 -27.36 -35.01 -57.62
N LYS A 436 -28.67 -34.72 -57.63
CA LYS A 436 -29.35 -34.06 -56.50
C LYS A 436 -29.26 -34.87 -55.21
N GLN A 437 -29.54 -36.17 -55.24
CA GLN A 437 -29.42 -37.03 -54.05
C GLN A 437 -27.99 -37.09 -53.50
N PHE A 438 -26.98 -37.08 -54.38
CA PHE A 438 -25.58 -37.03 -53.97
C PHE A 438 -25.21 -35.70 -53.31
N PHE A 439 -25.67 -34.57 -53.85
CA PHE A 439 -25.49 -33.26 -53.23
C PHE A 439 -26.19 -33.15 -51.87
N ASP A 440 -27.43 -33.62 -51.76
CA ASP A 440 -28.17 -33.64 -50.50
C ASP A 440 -27.43 -34.49 -49.43
N LEU A 441 -26.86 -35.63 -49.83
CA LEU A 441 -26.04 -36.48 -48.96
C LEU A 441 -24.76 -35.77 -48.51
N LEU A 442 -24.03 -35.15 -49.43
CA LEU A 442 -22.81 -34.38 -49.11
C LEU A 442 -23.12 -33.24 -48.16
N GLN A 443 -24.21 -32.50 -48.40
CA GLN A 443 -24.63 -31.41 -47.54
C GLN A 443 -24.99 -31.90 -46.14
N ALA A 444 -25.75 -33.00 -46.03
CA ALA A 444 -26.11 -33.61 -44.74
C ALA A 444 -24.88 -34.07 -43.95
N LYS A 445 -23.91 -34.73 -44.62
CA LYS A 445 -22.65 -35.15 -43.99
C LYS A 445 -21.80 -33.95 -43.54
N THR A 446 -21.71 -32.91 -44.36
CA THR A 446 -20.98 -31.68 -44.03
C THR A 446 -21.59 -30.98 -42.81
N GLN A 447 -22.93 -30.90 -42.73
CA GLN A 447 -23.63 -30.37 -41.57
C GLN A 447 -23.39 -31.23 -40.31
N GLN A 448 -23.38 -32.55 -40.45
CA GLN A 448 -23.10 -33.47 -39.34
C GLN A 448 -21.66 -33.28 -38.82
N ILE A 449 -20.68 -33.14 -39.72
CA ILE A 449 -19.27 -32.87 -39.38
C ILE A 449 -19.15 -31.55 -38.63
N LEU A 450 -19.75 -30.47 -39.15
CA LEU A 450 -19.75 -29.16 -38.51
C LEU A 450 -20.38 -29.20 -37.11
N LYS A 451 -21.52 -29.89 -36.97
CA LYS A 451 -22.18 -30.05 -35.68
C LYS A 451 -21.31 -30.83 -34.69
N THR A 452 -20.63 -31.88 -35.16
CA THR A 452 -19.80 -32.73 -34.32
C THR A 452 -18.57 -31.97 -33.79
N ILE A 453 -17.93 -31.13 -34.62
CA ILE A 453 -16.79 -30.31 -34.14
C ILE A 453 -17.25 -29.22 -33.16
N GLN A 454 -18.43 -28.64 -33.36
CA GLN A 454 -19.03 -27.70 -32.40
C GLN A 454 -19.34 -28.39 -31.07
N GLU A 455 -19.91 -29.59 -31.10
CA GLU A 455 -20.16 -30.42 -29.91
C GLU A 455 -18.83 -30.77 -29.20
N ALA A 456 -17.78 -31.11 -29.95
CA ALA A 456 -16.45 -31.39 -29.39
C ALA A 456 -15.84 -30.17 -28.70
N LYS A 457 -15.96 -28.98 -29.29
CA LYS A 457 -15.48 -27.71 -28.72
C LYS A 457 -16.20 -27.36 -27.42
N GLU A 458 -17.53 -27.49 -27.39
CA GLU A 458 -18.29 -27.23 -26.16
C GLU A 458 -17.96 -28.24 -25.06
N GLN A 459 -17.82 -29.53 -25.40
CA GLN A 459 -17.37 -30.53 -24.44
C GLN A 459 -15.95 -30.26 -23.93
N PHE A 460 -15.04 -29.80 -24.80
CA PHE A 460 -13.68 -29.42 -24.41
C PHE A 460 -13.67 -28.28 -23.38
N LYS A 461 -14.60 -27.32 -23.46
CA LYS A 461 -14.71 -26.24 -22.45
C LYS A 461 -15.11 -26.77 -21.08
N GLU A 462 -15.85 -27.87 -21.02
CA GLU A 462 -16.23 -28.55 -19.76
C GLU A 462 -15.11 -29.44 -19.24
N ASP A 463 -14.42 -30.17 -20.12
CA ASP A 463 -13.31 -31.06 -19.77
C ASP A 463 -12.05 -30.27 -19.35
N TRP A 464 -11.86 -29.08 -19.91
CA TRP A 464 -10.76 -28.17 -19.61
C TRP A 464 -11.28 -26.77 -19.30
N LYS A 465 -11.77 -26.63 -18.07
CA LYS A 465 -12.28 -25.35 -17.55
C LYS A 465 -11.17 -24.29 -17.46
N VAL A 466 -11.61 -23.05 -17.41
CA VAL A 466 -10.74 -21.89 -17.17
C VAL A 466 -10.04 -22.04 -15.82
N ARG A 467 -8.71 -21.87 -15.80
CA ARG A 467 -7.89 -21.94 -14.60
C ARG A 467 -7.54 -20.57 -14.06
N VAL A 468 -7.91 -20.33 -12.80
CA VAL A 468 -7.64 -19.08 -12.09
C VAL A 468 -6.75 -19.38 -10.88
N VAL A 469 -5.59 -18.74 -10.80
CA VAL A 469 -4.65 -18.90 -9.68
C VAL A 469 -4.61 -17.62 -8.86
N PHE A 470 -4.99 -17.71 -7.59
CA PHE A 470 -4.85 -16.62 -6.63
C PHE A 470 -3.50 -16.72 -5.92
N LEU A 471 -2.61 -15.78 -6.23
CA LEU A 471 -1.33 -15.60 -5.55
C LEU A 471 -1.55 -14.81 -4.26
N VAL A 472 -1.23 -15.40 -3.11
CA VAL A 472 -1.46 -14.81 -1.77
C VAL A 472 -0.21 -14.98 -0.91
N TYR A 473 -0.03 -14.18 0.14
CA TYR A 473 1.16 -14.25 0.98
C TYR A 473 0.85 -14.19 2.48
N SER A 474 -0.01 -13.25 2.89
CA SER A 474 -0.49 -13.14 4.29
C SER A 474 -1.89 -13.73 4.43
N TYR A 475 -2.05 -14.69 5.34
CA TYR A 475 -3.31 -15.33 5.66
C TYR A 475 -4.34 -14.32 6.18
N ALA A 476 -3.93 -13.47 7.14
CA ALA A 476 -4.81 -12.48 7.74
C ALA A 476 -5.32 -11.46 6.70
N ARG A 477 -4.45 -10.99 5.78
CA ARG A 477 -4.87 -10.08 4.70
C ARG A 477 -5.82 -10.76 3.74
N PHE A 478 -5.54 -12.00 3.33
CA PHE A 478 -6.43 -12.77 2.45
C PHE A 478 -7.82 -12.98 3.07
N GLU A 479 -7.89 -13.41 4.33
CA GLU A 479 -9.15 -13.60 5.05
C GLU A 479 -9.97 -12.31 5.12
N LYS A 480 -9.31 -11.18 5.40
CA LYS A 480 -9.96 -9.86 5.52
C LYS A 480 -10.47 -9.32 4.19
N SER A 481 -9.79 -9.61 3.07
CA SER A 481 -9.99 -8.93 1.78
C SER A 481 -10.62 -9.78 0.68
N PHE A 482 -10.27 -11.07 0.60
CA PHE A 482 -10.54 -11.89 -0.59
C PHE A 482 -11.19 -13.25 -0.35
N ALA A 483 -11.18 -13.77 0.87
CA ALA A 483 -11.74 -15.09 1.14
C ALA A 483 -13.18 -15.23 0.63
N ARG A 484 -14.00 -14.17 0.74
CA ARG A 484 -15.39 -14.16 0.25
C ARG A 484 -15.46 -14.25 -1.28
N GLU A 485 -14.71 -13.41 -1.99
CA GLU A 485 -14.63 -13.39 -3.45
C GLU A 485 -14.09 -14.72 -3.98
N PHE A 486 -13.04 -15.26 -3.36
CA PHE A 486 -12.47 -16.56 -3.68
C PHE A 486 -13.52 -17.68 -3.60
N HIS A 487 -14.26 -17.77 -2.48
CA HIS A 487 -15.32 -18.77 -2.30
C HIS A 487 -16.42 -18.65 -3.37
N LYS A 488 -16.85 -17.42 -3.69
CA LYS A 488 -17.87 -17.20 -4.74
C LYS A 488 -17.44 -17.69 -6.12
N ILE A 489 -16.17 -17.50 -6.48
CA ILE A 489 -15.64 -17.99 -7.76
C ILE A 489 -15.56 -19.51 -7.75
N GLN A 490 -15.14 -20.12 -6.63
CA GLN A 490 -15.09 -21.57 -6.48
C GLN A 490 -16.50 -22.21 -6.56
N GLU A 491 -17.50 -21.62 -5.89
CA GLU A 491 -18.90 -22.08 -5.86
C GLU A 491 -19.59 -21.98 -7.22
N ALA A 492 -19.16 -21.07 -8.10
CA ALA A 492 -19.72 -20.95 -9.45
C ALA A 492 -19.49 -22.20 -10.32
N GLY A 493 -18.46 -23.01 -10.00
CA GLY A 493 -18.22 -24.33 -10.58
C GLY A 493 -17.83 -24.37 -12.07
N ASN A 494 -17.82 -23.21 -12.75
CA ASN A 494 -17.47 -23.05 -14.16
C ASN A 494 -15.98 -22.78 -14.40
N MET A 495 -15.18 -22.70 -13.33
CA MET A 495 -13.73 -22.47 -13.35
C MET A 495 -13.02 -23.42 -12.38
N GLU A 496 -11.76 -23.75 -12.67
CA GLU A 496 -10.84 -24.37 -11.72
C GLU A 496 -10.08 -23.26 -11.00
N VAL A 497 -10.33 -23.08 -9.71
CA VAL A 497 -9.71 -22.03 -8.89
C VAL A 497 -8.66 -22.64 -7.96
N PHE A 498 -7.47 -22.08 -7.97
CA PHE A 498 -6.35 -22.52 -7.15
C PHE A 498 -5.89 -21.39 -6.24
N LEU A 499 -5.52 -21.75 -5.01
CA LEU A 499 -4.86 -20.83 -4.07
C LEU A 499 -3.38 -21.18 -3.99
N LEU A 500 -2.50 -20.22 -4.24
CA LEU A 500 -1.06 -20.37 -4.18
C LEU A 500 -0.48 -19.37 -3.17
N PRO A 501 -0.34 -19.77 -1.89
CA PRO A 501 0.47 -19.03 -0.94
C PRO A 501 1.93 -19.00 -1.40
N VAL A 502 2.57 -17.83 -1.36
CA VAL A 502 3.96 -17.63 -1.77
C VAL A 502 4.79 -16.97 -0.68
N PRO A 503 6.11 -17.18 -0.68
CA PRO A 503 7.00 -16.53 0.27
C PRO A 503 7.05 -15.01 0.07
N TYR A 504 7.19 -14.29 1.18
CA TYR A 504 7.40 -12.86 1.22
C TYR A 504 8.41 -12.50 2.31
N GLY A 505 8.83 -11.25 2.40
CA GLY A 505 9.83 -10.85 3.38
C GLY A 505 9.93 -9.36 3.59
N PHE A 506 10.60 -8.98 4.69
CA PHE A 506 10.91 -7.59 5.00
C PHE A 506 12.30 -7.20 4.52
N LYS A 507 12.40 -5.97 4.03
CA LYS A 507 13.64 -5.38 3.54
C LYS A 507 14.37 -4.68 4.68
N ASN A 508 15.68 -4.53 4.59
CA ASN A 508 16.40 -3.59 5.44
C ASN A 508 16.40 -2.17 4.82
N VAL A 509 17.07 -1.23 5.46
CA VAL A 509 17.21 0.16 4.99
C VAL A 509 17.98 0.30 3.65
N LYS A 510 18.58 -0.77 3.13
CA LYS A 510 19.25 -0.86 1.82
C LYS A 510 18.40 -1.56 0.75
N ALA A 511 17.12 -1.81 1.01
CA ALA A 511 16.22 -2.58 0.16
C ALA A 511 16.55 -4.08 0.05
N GLU A 512 17.47 -4.62 0.84
CA GLU A 512 17.82 -6.04 0.81
C GLU A 512 16.74 -6.85 1.55
N LEU A 513 16.16 -7.86 0.90
CA LEU A 513 15.21 -8.79 1.51
C LEU A 513 15.95 -9.68 2.53
N ARG A 514 15.59 -9.61 3.82
CA ARG A 514 16.33 -10.29 4.90
C ARG A 514 15.66 -11.58 5.36
N GLU A 515 14.34 -11.57 5.45
CA GLU A 515 13.56 -12.67 5.97
C GLU A 515 12.77 -13.32 4.82
N ARG A 516 12.64 -14.65 4.87
CA ARG A 516 11.75 -15.39 3.97
C ARG A 516 10.66 -16.02 4.83
N LEU A 517 9.50 -15.38 4.83
CA LEU A 517 8.31 -15.79 5.54
C LEU A 517 7.41 -16.58 4.59
N TYR A 518 6.78 -17.63 5.11
CA TYR A 518 5.83 -18.44 4.36
C TYR A 518 4.70 -18.87 5.30
N GLU A 519 3.47 -18.51 4.96
CA GLU A 519 2.28 -18.77 5.78
C GLU A 519 1.41 -19.93 5.24
N GLY A 520 1.92 -20.74 4.29
CA GLY A 520 1.12 -21.79 3.65
C GLY A 520 0.53 -22.82 4.62
N THR A 521 1.17 -23.08 5.76
CA THR A 521 0.62 -23.95 6.81
C THR A 521 -0.67 -23.39 7.40
N LEU A 522 -0.78 -22.07 7.62
CA LEU A 522 -2.01 -21.42 8.07
C LEU A 522 -3.12 -21.53 7.03
N PHE A 523 -2.76 -21.39 5.75
CA PHE A 523 -3.74 -21.57 4.66
C PHE A 523 -4.24 -23.02 4.59
N GLN A 524 -3.36 -24.02 4.74
CA GLN A 524 -3.71 -25.46 4.68
C GLN A 524 -4.74 -25.88 5.73
N GLU A 525 -4.85 -25.17 6.84
CA GLU A 525 -5.86 -25.46 7.87
C GLU A 525 -7.30 -25.28 7.36
N LYS A 526 -7.50 -24.41 6.34
CA LYS A 526 -8.84 -24.03 5.84
C LYS A 526 -9.01 -24.21 4.33
N TYR A 527 -7.92 -24.18 3.57
CA TYR A 527 -7.93 -24.16 2.11
C TYR A 527 -7.09 -25.28 1.52
N GLN A 528 -7.54 -25.81 0.38
CA GLN A 528 -6.66 -26.59 -0.48
C GLN A 528 -5.73 -25.62 -1.21
N ILE A 529 -4.42 -25.81 -1.04
CA ILE A 529 -3.41 -24.94 -1.64
C ILE A 529 -2.53 -25.69 -2.64
N LEU A 530 -1.96 -24.94 -3.58
CA LEU A 530 -0.78 -25.35 -4.33
C LEU A 530 0.46 -25.08 -3.48
N ASP A 531 1.38 -26.05 -3.47
CA ASP A 531 2.67 -25.90 -2.82
C ASP A 531 3.66 -25.20 -3.76
N TYR A 532 4.22 -24.09 -3.28
CA TYR A 532 5.09 -23.22 -4.06
C TYR A 532 6.44 -23.86 -4.39
N GLU A 533 6.90 -24.85 -3.61
CA GLU A 533 8.19 -25.53 -3.85
C GLU A 533 8.11 -26.58 -4.96
N SER A 534 6.97 -27.25 -5.07
CA SER A 534 6.76 -28.34 -6.02
C SER A 534 6.01 -27.94 -7.28
N ILE A 535 5.28 -26.80 -7.27
CA ILE A 535 4.50 -26.37 -8.43
C ILE A 535 5.38 -25.82 -9.56
N ASN A 536 5.10 -26.28 -10.78
CA ASN A 536 5.57 -25.64 -12.00
C ASN A 536 4.45 -24.76 -12.58
N LEU A 537 4.59 -23.44 -12.47
CA LEU A 537 3.59 -22.47 -12.96
C LEU A 537 3.34 -22.60 -14.48
N GLN A 538 4.38 -22.92 -15.26
CA GLN A 538 4.23 -23.13 -16.70
C GLN A 538 3.35 -24.34 -16.99
N SER A 539 3.55 -25.45 -16.27
CA SER A 539 2.77 -26.68 -16.46
C SER A 539 1.30 -26.53 -16.02
N LEU A 540 1.01 -25.58 -15.13
CA LEU A 540 -0.37 -25.31 -14.70
C LEU A 540 -1.24 -24.76 -15.84
N GLN A 541 -0.61 -24.10 -16.83
CA GLN A 541 -1.30 -23.51 -17.98
C GLN A 541 -2.48 -22.64 -17.53
N ALA A 542 -2.24 -21.77 -16.55
CA ALA A 542 -3.25 -20.88 -16.02
C ALA A 542 -3.79 -19.95 -17.13
N ASP A 543 -5.09 -19.71 -17.13
CA ASP A 543 -5.71 -18.69 -17.99
C ASP A 543 -5.63 -17.31 -17.33
N ILE A 544 -5.69 -17.30 -16.00
CA ILE A 544 -5.60 -16.12 -15.15
C ILE A 544 -4.66 -16.40 -13.97
N ILE A 545 -3.74 -15.47 -13.72
CA ILE A 545 -3.07 -15.34 -12.41
C ILE A 545 -3.53 -14.02 -11.81
N VAL A 546 -4.04 -14.07 -10.57
CA VAL A 546 -4.41 -12.90 -9.77
C VAL A 546 -3.33 -12.67 -8.74
N THR A 547 -2.74 -11.48 -8.72
CA THR A 547 -1.81 -11.03 -7.68
C THR A 547 -2.43 -9.90 -6.87
N THR A 548 -2.20 -9.90 -5.57
CA THR A 548 -2.69 -8.86 -4.66
C THR A 548 -1.73 -7.70 -4.48
N THR A 549 -0.53 -7.81 -5.05
CA THR A 549 0.55 -6.82 -4.92
C THR A 549 0.97 -6.33 -6.29
N ALA A 550 1.15 -5.01 -6.42
CA ALA A 550 1.65 -4.37 -7.65
C ALA A 550 3.06 -3.79 -7.50
N PHE A 551 3.67 -3.87 -6.32
CA PHE A 551 4.90 -3.12 -6.03
C PHE A 551 6.18 -3.80 -6.52
N ASP A 552 6.18 -5.09 -6.88
CA ASP A 552 7.40 -5.87 -7.19
C ASP A 552 8.50 -5.64 -6.12
N HIS A 553 9.59 -4.96 -6.46
CA HIS A 553 10.67 -4.61 -5.54
C HIS A 553 10.65 -3.14 -5.06
N VAL A 554 9.71 -2.29 -5.48
CA VAL A 554 9.75 -0.84 -5.17
C VAL A 554 9.22 -0.48 -3.78
N ASN A 555 8.44 -1.38 -3.14
CA ASN A 555 8.01 -1.14 -1.76
C ASN A 555 9.23 -1.13 -0.82
N PRO A 556 9.44 -0.06 -0.01
CA PRO A 556 10.64 0.08 0.81
C PRO A 556 10.68 -0.85 2.02
N VAL A 557 9.57 -1.49 2.38
CA VAL A 557 9.43 -2.22 3.64
C VAL A 557 9.36 -3.73 3.45
N PHE A 558 8.57 -4.20 2.49
CA PHE A 558 8.43 -5.64 2.24
C PHE A 558 8.30 -5.93 0.75
N SER A 559 8.47 -7.19 0.37
CA SER A 559 8.23 -7.67 -0.98
C SER A 559 7.91 -9.16 -0.99
N LEU A 560 7.34 -9.64 -2.09
CA LEU A 560 7.26 -11.07 -2.35
C LEU A 560 8.66 -11.59 -2.72
N ASP A 561 8.81 -12.92 -2.80
CA ASP A 561 9.98 -13.50 -3.47
C ASP A 561 10.05 -12.96 -4.92
N PRO A 562 11.19 -12.41 -5.39
CA PRO A 562 11.31 -11.77 -6.70
C PRO A 562 10.90 -12.65 -7.89
N PHE A 563 10.88 -13.97 -7.72
CA PHE A 563 10.31 -14.88 -8.71
C PHE A 563 8.85 -14.52 -9.08
N TYR A 564 8.09 -13.98 -8.11
CA TYR A 564 6.69 -13.59 -8.26
C TYR A 564 6.49 -12.10 -8.58
N ASP A 565 7.55 -11.37 -8.95
CA ASP A 565 7.40 -10.03 -9.52
C ASP A 565 6.48 -10.06 -10.73
N THR A 566 5.62 -9.04 -10.88
CA THR A 566 4.59 -9.00 -11.92
C THR A 566 5.19 -9.16 -13.32
N LYS A 567 6.36 -8.58 -13.58
CA LYS A 567 7.08 -8.74 -14.86
C LYS A 567 7.41 -10.20 -15.21
N ASN A 568 7.72 -11.01 -14.21
CA ASN A 568 8.01 -12.44 -14.37
C ASN A 568 6.70 -13.24 -14.50
N LEU A 569 5.72 -12.95 -13.65
CA LEU A 569 4.43 -13.64 -13.63
C LEU A 569 3.68 -13.59 -14.96
N LYS A 570 3.80 -12.50 -15.71
CA LYS A 570 3.16 -12.37 -17.04
C LYS A 570 3.54 -13.50 -17.99
N SER A 571 4.73 -14.09 -17.86
CA SER A 571 5.16 -15.18 -18.75
C SER A 571 4.35 -16.47 -18.56
N PHE A 572 3.72 -16.66 -17.41
CA PHE A 572 3.01 -17.89 -17.04
C PHE A 572 1.49 -17.84 -17.29
N THR A 573 0.96 -16.70 -17.76
CA THR A 573 -0.48 -16.53 -18.00
C THR A 573 -0.77 -15.62 -19.20
N PRO A 574 -1.82 -15.90 -19.99
CA PRO A 574 -2.37 -14.93 -20.93
C PRO A 574 -2.81 -13.64 -20.23
N ASN A 575 -3.46 -13.77 -19.07
CA ASN A 575 -4.05 -12.67 -18.32
C ASN A 575 -3.45 -12.60 -16.90
N LEU A 576 -2.58 -11.63 -16.64
CA LEU A 576 -2.14 -11.27 -15.30
C LEU A 576 -3.02 -10.15 -14.77
N ILE A 577 -3.62 -10.35 -13.60
CA ILE A 577 -4.53 -9.41 -12.98
C ILE A 577 -3.93 -8.91 -11.67
N TYR A 578 -3.85 -7.60 -11.51
CA TYR A 578 -3.68 -6.97 -10.21
C TYR A 578 -5.04 -6.76 -9.56
N TYR A 579 -5.27 -7.35 -8.39
CA TYR A 579 -6.45 -7.11 -7.58
C TYR A 579 -6.00 -6.75 -6.16
N PRO A 580 -5.91 -5.45 -5.81
CA PRO A 580 -5.42 -5.01 -4.52
C PRO A 580 -6.23 -5.57 -3.35
N ASP A 581 -5.56 -6.08 -2.32
CA ASP A 581 -6.16 -6.53 -1.04
C ASP A 581 -6.61 -5.37 -0.13
N PHE A 582 -6.77 -4.17 -0.70
CA PHE A 582 -7.21 -2.98 -0.02
C PHE A 582 -8.03 -2.08 -0.96
N SER A 583 -8.79 -1.15 -0.38
CA SER A 583 -9.52 -0.13 -1.14
C SER A 583 -9.37 1.23 -0.45
N VAL A 584 -8.93 2.23 -1.19
CA VAL A 584 -8.78 3.63 -0.73
C VAL A 584 -9.59 4.50 -1.66
N ASN A 585 -10.44 5.37 -1.10
CA ASN A 585 -11.21 6.32 -1.90
C ASN A 585 -10.28 7.34 -2.56
N ARG A 586 -10.74 7.95 -3.66
CA ARG A 586 -9.99 9.01 -4.32
C ARG A 586 -9.85 10.21 -3.39
N ALA A 587 -8.61 10.61 -3.13
CA ALA A 587 -8.32 11.81 -2.35
C ALA A 587 -8.78 13.07 -3.10
N ARG A 588 -9.31 14.04 -2.36
CA ARG A 588 -9.90 15.28 -2.88
C ARG A 588 -9.02 16.49 -2.59
N GLU A 589 -9.31 17.60 -3.25
CA GLU A 589 -8.66 18.89 -2.96
C GLU A 589 -8.85 19.26 -1.47
N GLY A 590 -7.77 19.66 -0.81
CA GLY A 590 -7.73 19.91 0.63
C GLY A 590 -7.41 18.69 1.50
N GLU A 591 -7.29 17.49 0.91
CA GLU A 591 -6.86 16.27 1.61
C GLU A 591 -5.35 16.03 1.45
N ASP A 592 -4.54 17.04 1.78
CA ASP A 592 -3.10 17.10 1.46
C ASP A 592 -2.31 15.86 1.93
N LYS A 593 -2.65 15.31 3.10
CA LYS A 593 -2.00 14.11 3.66
C LYS A 593 -2.31 12.87 2.82
N ALA A 594 -3.56 12.70 2.40
CA ALA A 594 -3.99 11.58 1.56
C ALA A 594 -3.45 11.72 0.13
N LEU A 595 -3.49 12.93 -0.45
CA LEU A 595 -2.89 13.26 -1.74
C LEU A 595 -1.39 12.94 -1.76
N TYR A 596 -0.69 13.30 -0.69
CA TYR A 596 0.72 12.96 -0.55
C TYR A 596 0.95 11.44 -0.58
N ASN A 597 0.19 10.66 0.19
CA ASN A 597 0.38 9.20 0.28
C ASN A 597 0.05 8.42 -1.01
N GLN A 598 -0.65 9.00 -1.98
CA GLN A 598 -0.94 8.37 -3.28
C GLN A 598 0.30 7.80 -3.99
N ARG A 599 1.46 8.45 -3.80
CA ARG A 599 2.72 8.00 -4.41
C ARG A 599 3.20 6.63 -3.95
N TYR A 600 2.72 6.11 -2.82
CA TYR A 600 3.14 4.81 -2.32
C TYR A 600 2.38 3.63 -2.94
N TYR A 601 1.23 3.88 -3.57
CA TYR A 601 0.38 2.80 -4.07
C TYR A 601 -0.14 2.99 -5.50
N MET A 602 -0.14 4.23 -6.02
CA MET A 602 -0.58 4.49 -7.40
C MET A 602 0.51 4.22 -8.44
N PRO A 603 1.76 4.70 -8.32
CA PRO A 603 2.79 4.54 -9.34
C PRO A 603 3.58 3.23 -9.17
N LEU A 604 2.87 2.11 -9.10
CA LEU A 604 3.49 0.79 -8.90
C LEU A 604 3.69 0.04 -10.23
N PRO A 605 4.76 -0.74 -10.38
CA PRO A 605 5.08 -1.45 -11.63
C PRO A 605 3.95 -2.35 -12.11
N GLY A 606 3.28 -3.06 -11.19
CA GLY A 606 2.16 -3.95 -11.49
C GLY A 606 0.96 -3.26 -12.14
N ILE A 607 0.79 -1.95 -12.00
CA ILE A 607 -0.25 -1.17 -12.71
C ILE A 607 0.06 -1.11 -14.21
N ALA A 608 1.33 -0.96 -14.58
CA ALA A 608 1.77 -1.02 -15.97
C ALA A 608 1.93 -2.46 -16.44
N HIS A 609 2.53 -3.33 -15.63
CA HIS A 609 2.80 -4.70 -16.01
C HIS A 609 1.51 -5.50 -16.14
N CYS A 610 0.59 -5.57 -15.18
CA CYS A 610 -0.60 -6.42 -15.30
C CYS A 610 -1.46 -6.07 -16.51
N ASP A 611 -2.14 -7.06 -17.10
CA ASP A 611 -3.03 -6.83 -18.24
C ASP A 611 -4.32 -6.15 -17.79
N PHE A 612 -4.78 -6.47 -16.58
CA PHE A 612 -5.91 -5.81 -15.94
C PHE A 612 -5.60 -5.44 -14.49
N SER A 613 -6.17 -4.33 -14.04
CA SER A 613 -6.23 -3.94 -12.63
C SER A 613 -7.69 -3.79 -12.21
N ILE A 614 -8.10 -4.50 -11.15
CA ILE A 614 -9.48 -4.49 -10.66
C ILE A 614 -9.59 -3.53 -9.48
N PHE A 615 -10.48 -2.54 -9.58
CA PHE A 615 -10.80 -1.60 -8.53
C PHE A 615 -12.23 -1.78 -8.02
N SER A 616 -12.51 -1.30 -6.80
CA SER A 616 -13.85 -1.42 -6.21
C SER A 616 -14.88 -0.50 -6.88
N THR A 617 -14.46 0.67 -7.38
CA THR A 617 -15.33 1.65 -8.05
C THR A 617 -14.68 2.30 -9.28
N GLU A 618 -15.51 2.79 -10.21
CA GLU A 618 -15.06 3.59 -11.37
C GLU A 618 -14.29 4.86 -10.94
N ASP A 619 -14.68 5.51 -9.83
CA ASP A 619 -14.01 6.72 -9.33
C ASP A 619 -12.58 6.45 -8.84
N ILE A 620 -12.33 5.29 -8.22
CA ILE A 620 -10.98 4.89 -7.82
C ILE A 620 -10.12 4.65 -9.05
N ALA A 621 -10.63 3.92 -10.04
CA ALA A 621 -9.92 3.70 -11.31
C ALA A 621 -9.58 5.03 -12.01
N ALA A 622 -10.52 5.97 -12.04
CA ALA A 622 -10.30 7.31 -12.59
C ALA A 622 -9.23 8.09 -11.80
N GLY A 623 -9.17 7.93 -10.48
CA GLY A 623 -8.13 8.51 -9.63
C GLY A 623 -6.73 8.00 -9.98
N TYR A 624 -6.57 6.68 -10.17
CA TYR A 624 -5.30 6.11 -10.62
C TYR A 624 -4.91 6.63 -12.01
N LEU A 625 -5.87 6.67 -12.96
CA LEU A 625 -5.60 7.14 -14.31
C LEU A 625 -5.16 8.62 -14.32
N GLN A 626 -5.83 9.47 -13.55
CA GLN A 626 -5.45 10.86 -13.39
C GLN A 626 -4.04 11.00 -12.79
N TYR A 627 -3.74 10.25 -11.72
CA TYR A 627 -2.43 10.30 -11.08
C TYR A 627 -1.31 9.95 -12.06
N TRP A 628 -1.48 8.90 -12.85
CA TRP A 628 -0.51 8.48 -13.86
C TRP A 628 -0.34 9.52 -14.97
N LYS A 629 -1.45 10.11 -15.43
CA LYS A 629 -1.45 11.19 -16.43
C LYS A 629 -0.66 12.41 -15.98
N GLU A 630 -0.81 12.81 -14.72
CA GLU A 630 -0.21 14.01 -14.16
C GLU A 630 1.25 13.80 -13.75
N ASN A 631 1.57 12.64 -13.19
CA ASN A 631 2.84 12.41 -12.48
C ASN A 631 3.80 11.43 -13.17
N ILE A 632 3.31 10.54 -14.04
CA ILE A 632 4.11 9.43 -14.60
C ILE A 632 4.32 9.58 -16.10
N PHE A 633 3.28 9.89 -16.86
CA PHE A 633 3.40 9.99 -18.32
C PHE A 633 4.15 11.25 -18.77
N SER A 634 5.04 11.06 -19.74
CA SER A 634 5.72 12.17 -20.40
C SER A 634 4.71 13.01 -21.19
N LYS A 635 5.02 14.30 -21.39
CA LYS A 635 4.12 15.19 -22.15
C LYS A 635 3.93 14.73 -23.60
N ALA A 636 4.91 14.05 -24.19
CA ALA A 636 4.90 13.66 -25.60
C ALA A 636 3.95 12.48 -25.89
N ASN A 637 3.83 11.53 -24.96
CA ASN A 637 3.10 10.27 -25.14
C ASN A 637 1.78 10.18 -24.34
N ARG A 638 1.50 11.18 -23.49
CA ARG A 638 0.42 11.18 -22.50
C ARG A 638 -0.91 10.63 -23.00
N SER A 639 -1.43 11.16 -24.11
CA SER A 639 -2.74 10.74 -24.64
C SER A 639 -2.75 9.30 -25.19
N SER A 640 -1.61 8.79 -25.64
CA SER A 640 -1.51 7.39 -26.07
C SER A 640 -1.46 6.47 -24.87
N CYS A 641 -0.57 6.74 -23.91
CA CYS A 641 -0.43 5.94 -22.69
C CYS A 641 -1.71 5.95 -21.83
N GLU A 642 -2.40 7.10 -21.74
CA GLU A 642 -3.69 7.22 -21.05
C GLU A 642 -4.72 6.24 -21.62
N ARG A 643 -4.90 6.21 -22.95
CA ARG A 643 -5.85 5.29 -23.59
C ARG A 643 -5.47 3.83 -23.41
N GLU A 644 -4.19 3.49 -23.43
CA GLU A 644 -3.77 2.10 -23.20
C GLU A 644 -3.93 1.68 -21.74
N LEU A 645 -3.62 2.56 -20.78
CA LEU A 645 -3.81 2.27 -19.36
C LEU A 645 -5.30 2.19 -18.98
N GLU A 646 -6.14 3.05 -19.53
CA GLU A 646 -7.59 3.06 -19.27
C GLU A 646 -8.25 1.70 -19.62
N LYS A 647 -7.86 1.09 -20.75
CA LYS A 647 -8.37 -0.24 -21.16
C LYS A 647 -8.06 -1.35 -20.16
N LYS A 648 -7.01 -1.18 -19.33
CA LYS A 648 -6.61 -2.16 -18.32
C LYS A 648 -7.41 -2.06 -17.04
N PHE A 649 -8.09 -0.94 -16.80
CA PHE A 649 -8.77 -0.70 -15.53
C PHE A 649 -10.20 -1.22 -15.57
N LEU A 650 -10.51 -2.11 -14.62
CA LEU A 650 -11.82 -2.70 -14.45
C LEU A 650 -12.38 -2.28 -13.09
N SER A 651 -13.69 -2.10 -12.98
CA SER A 651 -14.32 -1.80 -11.70
C SER A 651 -15.44 -2.79 -11.35
N LEU A 652 -15.51 -3.20 -10.08
CA LEU A 652 -16.54 -4.14 -9.61
C LEU A 652 -17.95 -3.55 -9.63
N ASP A 653 -18.09 -2.25 -9.39
CA ASP A 653 -19.38 -1.57 -9.40
C ASP A 653 -20.00 -1.47 -10.79
N HIS A 654 -19.18 -1.35 -11.85
CA HIS A 654 -19.63 -1.41 -13.23
C HIS A 654 -20.31 -2.76 -13.53
N PHE A 655 -19.65 -3.87 -13.17
CA PHE A 655 -20.21 -5.22 -13.33
C PHE A 655 -21.40 -5.50 -12.40
N LYS A 656 -21.51 -4.83 -11.26
CA LYS A 656 -22.72 -4.84 -10.42
C LYS A 656 -23.93 -4.22 -11.13
N ARG A 657 -23.75 -3.05 -11.78
CA ARG A 657 -24.85 -2.36 -12.49
C ARG A 657 -25.36 -3.19 -13.67
N ILE A 658 -24.47 -3.74 -14.49
CA ILE A 658 -24.83 -4.62 -15.63
C ILE A 658 -25.54 -5.90 -15.16
N SER A 659 -25.28 -6.35 -13.93
CA SER A 659 -25.85 -7.58 -13.39
C SER A 659 -27.32 -7.50 -13.00
N GLN A 660 -27.85 -6.31 -12.71
CA GLN A 660 -29.23 -6.13 -12.30
C GLN A 660 -30.24 -6.35 -13.46
N ASP A 661 -29.77 -6.36 -14.71
CA ASP A 661 -30.61 -6.45 -15.91
C ASP A 661 -30.88 -7.88 -16.42
N LYS A 662 -30.32 -8.95 -15.82
CA LYS A 662 -30.50 -10.33 -16.32
C LYS A 662 -30.83 -11.34 -15.22
N ALA A 663 -31.84 -12.18 -15.49
CA ALA A 663 -32.51 -13.15 -14.61
C ALA A 663 -31.66 -14.32 -14.04
N LYS A 664 -30.32 -14.20 -14.00
CA LYS A 664 -29.43 -15.09 -13.24
C LYS A 664 -28.49 -14.24 -12.40
N GLU A 665 -28.67 -14.27 -11.08
CA GLU A 665 -27.82 -13.61 -10.07
C GLU A 665 -26.43 -14.27 -9.99
N THR A 666 -25.63 -14.21 -11.05
CA THR A 666 -24.20 -14.55 -10.96
C THR A 666 -23.47 -13.39 -10.30
N ASP A 667 -22.61 -13.68 -9.32
CA ASP A 667 -21.89 -12.65 -8.56
C ASP A 667 -21.03 -11.77 -9.50
N PRO A 668 -20.97 -10.44 -9.26
CA PRO A 668 -20.19 -9.52 -10.08
C PRO A 668 -18.73 -9.93 -10.28
N VAL A 669 -18.07 -10.50 -9.26
CA VAL A 669 -16.66 -10.92 -9.39
C VAL A 669 -16.52 -12.08 -10.36
N VAL A 670 -17.45 -13.04 -10.31
CA VAL A 670 -17.48 -14.20 -11.21
C VAL A 670 -17.71 -13.75 -12.64
N LYS A 671 -18.63 -12.80 -12.85
CA LYS A 671 -18.90 -12.22 -14.18
C LYS A 671 -17.69 -11.47 -14.72
N LEU A 672 -17.02 -10.67 -13.88
CA LEU A 672 -15.83 -9.92 -14.26
C LEU A 672 -14.70 -10.87 -14.68
N ILE A 673 -14.35 -11.83 -13.85
CA ILE A 673 -13.32 -12.83 -14.17
C ILE A 673 -13.69 -13.64 -15.41
N SER A 674 -14.97 -14.00 -15.58
CA SER A 674 -15.45 -14.70 -16.78
C SER A 674 -15.35 -13.84 -18.05
N ALA A 675 -15.47 -12.52 -17.92
CA ALA A 675 -15.41 -11.60 -19.05
C ALA A 675 -13.98 -11.39 -19.54
N ILE A 676 -12.98 -11.54 -18.68
CA ILE A 676 -11.55 -11.40 -19.04
C ILE A 676 -11.09 -12.53 -19.98
N VAL A 677 -11.68 -13.73 -19.85
CA VAL A 677 -11.30 -14.91 -20.65
C VAL A 677 -12.10 -15.04 -21.94
N LYS A 678 -13.14 -14.22 -22.12
CA LYS A 678 -13.96 -14.16 -23.34
C LYS A 678 -13.45 -13.07 -24.26
#